data_AF-A0AAN6TJI9-F1
#
_entry.id   AF-A0AAN6TJI9-F1
#
_cell.length_a   1.000
_cell.length_b   1.000
_cell.length_c   1.000
_cell.angle_alpha   90.00
_cell.angle_beta   90.00
_cell.angle_gamma   90.00
#
_symmetry.space_group_name_H-M   'P 1'
#
loop_
_entity.id
_entity.type
_entity.pdbx_description
1 polymer ?
#
loop_
_entity_poly.entity_id
_entity_poly.type
_entity_poly.pdbx_seq_one_letter_code
_entity_poly.pdbx_strand_id
1 'polypeptide(L)'
;MDPIAVNSSNSLVDGGKLAGDDIPRDGTGVLKLDPWLSPFQDSLKRRFAKAQEWIKRIDETEGGLAKFSKGTELFGLQVKDDNTIVYREWAPNAVQASLIGDFNNWDRKANPMTKNEFGVFEITVPPTADGKPAIPHNSKIKISLELPTAEWVDRLPAWIKYVTQDLSVSPAYDARFWNPPAEERYVPKHSRPKRPGSLRIYEAHVGISSPELRVATYKEFTKNMLPRIKSLGYNAIQLMAIMEHAYYASFGYQVNNFFAASSRYGPPEDLKELVDVAHSMGLVVLLDVVHSHASKNVLDGLNQFDGTDHQYFHEGGRGRHELWDSRLFNYGHHEVMRFLLSNLRFWMDEYQFDGFRFDGVTSMLYLHHGIGTGFSGGYHEYFGASVDEEAVVYLMLANEMLHQLYPEVITVAEDVSGMPALCLPLSLGGVGFDYRLAMAIPDMWIKILKELKDEDWDIGNICWTLTNRRHGEKTIAYAESHDQSLVGDKTLMMHLCDAELYTNMSVLGPLTPVIDRGMALHKMIRLLTHGLGGEGWLNFEGNEFGHPEWLDFPREGNQNSFWYARRQLNLTEDHLLRYQFLNNFDRSMNLCEEKYGWLHAPQAYISLKHEGDKVIVFERAGVVFVFNFHPTQSFTDYRIGIEVPGTYRIVLNTDTKEHGGFNRIDQNTRFFTEKLEWNGRKNCTHVYIPCRTAFVLALESSISQNPPLIIVKMFKSGISAFARTARPSFAAATRRAVRPASLNIKAPIFSRFASTAGVGDGKIYQVIGAVVDVKFDTDKLPPILNALETDNNGQKLVLEVAQHLGENVVRCIAMDGTEGLVRGAKASDTGAPITIPVGPATLGRIMNVTGDPIDERGPIKSEKRRPIHAEAPEFIDQSTTAEILVTGIKVVDLLAPYARGGKIGLFGGAGVGKTVFIQELINNIAKAHGGYSVFTGVGERTREGNDLYHEMQETSVIQLEGESKVALVFGQMNEPPGARARVALTGLTVAEYFRDEEGQDVLLFIDNIFRFTQAGSEVSALLGRIPSAVGYQPTLAVDMGGMQERITTTKKGSITSVQAVYVPADDLTDPAPATTFAHLDATTVLSRGISELGIYPAVDPLDSKSRMLDPRIVGQEHYEVATRVQQILQEYKSLQDIIAILGMDELSEADKLTVERARKIQRFLSQPFTVAQVFTGIEGKLVDLKDTIASFKAILNGEGDDLPEGAFYMVGDFASAREKGEKILAELEKSS
;
A
#
# COMPACT_ATOMS: atom_id res chain seq x y z
N MET A 1 6.54 21.53 -41.69
CA MET A 1 5.97 21.10 -40.40
C MET A 1 5.00 22.19 -40.00
N ASP A 2 3.71 21.99 -40.23
CA ASP A 2 2.71 22.86 -39.61
C ASP A 2 2.70 22.59 -38.10
N PRO A 3 2.70 23.62 -37.25
CA PRO A 3 2.58 23.43 -35.82
C PRO A 3 1.13 23.08 -35.48
N ILE A 4 0.90 21.89 -34.94
CA ILE A 4 -0.42 21.45 -34.49
C ILE A 4 -0.87 22.29 -33.28
N ALA A 5 -2.18 22.59 -33.27
CA ALA A 5 -2.98 23.19 -32.19
C ALA A 5 -2.56 24.59 -31.67
N VAL A 6 -3.29 25.62 -32.11
CA VAL A 6 -3.17 27.02 -31.64
C VAL A 6 -4.08 27.30 -30.41
N ASN A 7 -4.91 26.34 -29.98
CA ASN A 7 -6.07 26.58 -29.09
C ASN A 7 -6.17 25.71 -27.81
N SER A 8 -5.21 24.81 -27.53
CA SER A 8 -5.20 23.99 -26.29
C SER A 8 -4.47 24.75 -25.18
N SER A 9 -4.92 24.68 -23.92
CA SER A 9 -4.21 25.27 -22.78
C SER A 9 -2.90 24.54 -22.44
N ASN A 10 -2.74 23.30 -22.93
CA ASN A 10 -1.48 22.57 -22.94
C ASN A 10 -0.58 22.93 -24.15
N SER A 11 -1.12 23.63 -25.15
CA SER A 11 -0.39 24.27 -26.24
C SER A 11 -0.06 25.74 -25.90
N LEU A 12 1.05 26.26 -26.41
CA LEU A 12 1.44 27.65 -26.16
C LEU A 12 0.61 28.62 -27.01
N VAL A 13 -0.30 29.36 -26.35
CA VAL A 13 -0.86 30.73 -26.60
C VAL A 13 -2.34 30.72 -26.12
N ASP A 14 -2.85 31.62 -25.27
CA ASP A 14 -2.35 32.91 -24.75
C ASP A 14 -2.78 33.13 -23.28
N GLY A 15 -2.04 33.93 -22.50
CA GLY A 15 -2.52 34.43 -21.19
C GLY A 15 -1.53 34.38 -20.01
N GLY A 16 -0.61 33.41 -19.98
CA GLY A 16 0.45 33.28 -18.95
C GLY A 16 1.84 33.50 -19.55
N LYS A 17 2.67 34.37 -18.95
CA LYS A 17 3.97 34.79 -19.52
C LYS A 17 5.04 33.68 -19.58
N LEU A 18 4.97 32.84 -20.61
CA LEU A 18 6.12 32.06 -21.13
C LEU A 18 6.25 32.15 -22.67
N ALA A 19 5.66 33.18 -23.29
CA ALA A 19 5.96 33.54 -24.67
C ALA A 19 7.38 34.15 -24.79
N GLY A 20 8.33 33.30 -25.17
CA GLY A 20 9.64 33.70 -25.68
C GLY A 20 10.14 32.65 -26.66
N ASP A 21 10.70 33.08 -27.78
CA ASP A 21 11.06 32.25 -28.96
C ASP A 21 12.15 31.18 -28.71
N ASP A 22 12.52 30.95 -27.45
CA ASP A 22 13.63 30.11 -26.99
C ASP A 22 13.19 28.73 -26.43
N ILE A 23 11.89 28.36 -26.39
CA ILE A 23 11.46 27.07 -25.82
C ILE A 23 11.72 25.94 -26.84
N PRO A 24 12.55 24.92 -26.52
CA PRO A 24 12.79 23.80 -27.44
C PRO A 24 11.52 22.98 -27.67
N ARG A 25 11.14 22.79 -28.94
CA ARG A 25 9.98 21.97 -29.36
C ARG A 25 10.29 20.47 -29.44
N ASP A 26 11.25 20.00 -28.64
CA ASP A 26 11.71 18.60 -28.62
C ASP A 26 11.39 17.89 -27.28
N GLY A 27 10.55 18.49 -26.43
CA GLY A 27 10.21 17.98 -25.11
C GLY A 27 11.19 18.37 -23.99
N THR A 28 12.14 19.28 -24.24
CA THR A 28 13.06 19.78 -23.20
C THR A 28 12.73 21.18 -22.65
N GLY A 29 11.51 21.69 -22.91
CA GLY A 29 11.04 22.95 -22.35
C GLY A 29 11.04 23.00 -20.82
N VAL A 30 10.77 21.86 -20.16
CA VAL A 30 10.84 21.67 -18.70
C VAL A 30 12.21 22.03 -18.10
N LEU A 31 13.31 21.91 -18.86
CA LEU A 31 14.67 22.26 -18.40
C LEU A 31 14.82 23.76 -18.03
N LYS A 32 13.89 24.62 -18.48
CA LYS A 32 13.86 26.04 -18.09
C LYS A 32 13.27 26.28 -16.72
N LEU A 33 12.35 25.42 -16.29
CA LEU A 33 11.75 25.47 -14.95
C LEU A 33 12.61 24.69 -13.96
N ASP A 34 13.15 23.55 -14.40
CA ASP A 34 13.98 22.66 -13.59
C ASP A 34 15.26 22.24 -14.35
N PRO A 35 16.37 23.00 -14.23
CA PRO A 35 17.63 22.68 -14.88
C PRO A 35 18.28 21.36 -14.43
N TRP A 36 17.88 20.80 -13.28
CA TRP A 36 18.43 19.55 -12.76
C TRP A 36 17.98 18.32 -13.55
N LEU A 37 16.94 18.47 -14.39
CA LEU A 37 16.51 17.46 -15.37
C LEU A 37 17.47 17.31 -16.57
N SER A 38 18.47 18.20 -16.73
CA SER A 38 19.39 18.20 -17.88
C SER A 38 20.09 16.85 -18.17
N PRO A 39 20.55 16.06 -17.19
CA PRO A 39 21.12 14.72 -17.44
C PRO A 39 20.12 13.72 -18.06
N PHE A 40 18.82 13.98 -17.95
CA PHE A 40 17.73 13.11 -18.41
C PHE A 40 17.05 13.63 -19.69
N GLN A 41 17.62 14.64 -20.33
CA GLN A 41 17.09 15.27 -21.56
C GLN A 41 16.73 14.25 -22.66
N ASP A 42 17.51 13.17 -22.82
CA ASP A 42 17.27 12.18 -23.87
C ASP A 42 16.07 11.28 -23.55
N SER A 43 15.77 11.08 -22.25
CA SER A 43 14.56 10.38 -21.79
C SER A 43 13.32 11.25 -22.06
N LEU A 44 13.40 12.55 -21.76
CA LEU A 44 12.33 13.53 -22.05
C LEU A 44 12.06 13.62 -23.57
N LYS A 45 13.11 13.77 -24.39
CA LYS A 45 13.01 13.80 -25.86
C LYS A 45 12.38 12.54 -26.42
N ARG A 46 12.76 11.36 -25.90
CA ARG A 46 12.23 10.05 -26.35
C ARG A 46 10.73 9.91 -26.06
N ARG A 47 10.30 10.28 -24.84
CA ARG A 47 8.87 10.24 -24.44
C ARG A 47 8.04 11.22 -25.27
N PHE A 48 8.51 12.46 -25.42
CA PHE A 48 7.86 13.46 -26.26
C PHE A 48 7.75 13.01 -27.72
N ALA A 49 8.82 12.48 -28.30
CA ALA A 49 8.82 11.97 -29.67
C ALA A 49 7.83 10.81 -29.86
N LYS A 50 7.74 9.87 -28.91
CA LYS A 50 6.73 8.78 -28.93
C LYS A 50 5.30 9.31 -28.87
N ALA A 51 5.01 10.29 -28.01
CA ALA A 51 3.69 10.92 -27.96
C ALA A 51 3.34 11.62 -29.28
N GLN A 52 4.28 12.35 -29.88
CA GLN A 52 4.09 12.98 -31.19
C GLN A 52 3.91 11.95 -32.33
N GLU A 53 4.59 10.79 -32.27
CA GLU A 53 4.37 9.70 -33.22
C GLU A 53 2.94 9.15 -33.13
N TRP A 54 2.42 8.95 -31.92
CA TRP A 54 1.03 8.51 -31.71
C TRP A 54 0.01 9.54 -32.19
N ILE A 55 0.18 10.83 -31.86
CA ILE A 55 -0.71 11.90 -32.36
C ILE A 55 -0.74 11.86 -33.89
N LYS A 56 0.44 11.88 -34.52
CA LYS A 56 0.56 11.82 -35.98
C LYS A 56 -0.10 10.57 -36.57
N ARG A 57 0.11 9.40 -35.97
CA ARG A 57 -0.50 8.14 -36.42
C ARG A 57 -2.02 8.22 -36.38
N ILE A 58 -2.58 8.73 -35.27
CA ILE A 58 -4.02 8.89 -35.08
C ILE A 58 -4.60 9.96 -36.04
N ASP A 59 -3.87 11.05 -36.31
CA ASP A 59 -4.25 12.03 -37.33
C ASP A 59 -4.31 11.40 -38.73
N GLU A 60 -3.30 10.59 -39.10
CA GLU A 60 -3.19 9.94 -40.41
C GLU A 60 -4.18 8.79 -40.63
N THR A 61 -4.47 7.95 -39.61
CA THR A 61 -5.32 6.76 -39.77
C THR A 61 -6.77 6.95 -39.31
N GLU A 62 -7.02 7.79 -38.31
CA GLU A 62 -8.32 7.89 -37.62
C GLU A 62 -9.01 9.25 -37.83
N GLY A 63 -8.26 10.27 -38.29
CA GLY A 63 -8.74 11.65 -38.41
C GLY A 63 -8.62 12.45 -37.11
N GLY A 64 -7.66 12.07 -36.26
CA GLY A 64 -7.22 12.83 -35.08
C GLY A 64 -7.92 12.48 -33.78
N LEU A 65 -7.31 12.89 -32.66
CA LEU A 65 -7.71 12.52 -31.29
C LEU A 65 -9.21 12.75 -31.01
N ALA A 66 -9.77 13.85 -31.51
CA ALA A 66 -11.18 14.21 -31.34
C ALA A 66 -12.17 13.21 -31.97
N LYS A 67 -11.78 12.55 -33.06
CA LYS A 67 -12.57 11.50 -33.73
C LYS A 67 -12.23 10.11 -33.21
N PHE A 68 -10.94 9.87 -32.92
CA PHE A 68 -10.46 8.61 -32.36
C PHE A 68 -11.10 8.27 -31.00
N SER A 69 -11.26 9.28 -30.14
CA SER A 69 -11.93 9.18 -28.84
C SER A 69 -13.46 9.04 -28.91
N LYS A 70 -14.06 9.07 -30.11
CA LYS A 70 -15.48 8.73 -30.30
C LYS A 70 -15.67 7.23 -30.56
N GLY A 71 -14.85 6.37 -29.94
CA GLY A 71 -14.98 4.91 -30.03
C GLY A 71 -16.36 4.42 -29.60
N THR A 72 -17.04 5.12 -28.69
CA THR A 72 -18.44 4.86 -28.29
C THR A 72 -19.50 5.26 -29.32
N GLU A 73 -19.13 5.75 -30.51
CA GLU A 73 -20.01 5.87 -31.69
C GLU A 73 -19.77 4.73 -32.70
N LEU A 74 -18.68 3.97 -32.52
CA LEU A 74 -18.20 2.90 -33.41
C LEU A 74 -18.42 1.51 -32.79
N PHE A 75 -17.97 1.31 -31.56
CA PHE A 75 -18.05 0.10 -30.75
C PHE A 75 -19.24 0.09 -29.79
N GLY A 76 -19.54 -1.07 -29.20
CA GLY A 76 -20.73 -1.27 -28.38
C GLY A 76 -22.01 -1.23 -29.21
N LEU A 77 -23.16 -1.06 -28.55
CA LEU A 77 -24.47 -1.06 -29.20
C LEU A 77 -24.88 0.37 -29.59
N GLN A 78 -25.04 0.59 -30.89
CA GLN A 78 -25.40 1.86 -31.52
C GLN A 78 -26.82 1.79 -32.07
N VAL A 79 -27.73 2.61 -31.52
CA VAL A 79 -29.08 2.77 -32.07
C VAL A 79 -29.08 3.88 -33.12
N LYS A 80 -29.58 3.59 -34.32
CA LYS A 80 -29.73 4.55 -35.42
C LYS A 80 -31.12 5.18 -35.41
N ASP A 81 -31.28 6.29 -36.14
CA ASP A 81 -32.53 7.07 -36.19
C ASP A 81 -33.74 6.26 -36.74
N ASP A 82 -33.48 5.19 -37.49
CA ASP A 82 -34.46 4.23 -38.02
C ASP A 82 -34.74 3.05 -37.06
N ASN A 83 -34.24 3.10 -35.82
CA ASN A 83 -34.24 2.04 -34.81
C ASN A 83 -33.43 0.78 -35.17
N THR A 84 -32.62 0.81 -36.23
CA THR A 84 -31.61 -0.22 -36.49
C THR A 84 -30.53 -0.20 -35.40
N ILE A 85 -30.14 -1.38 -34.90
CA ILE A 85 -29.07 -1.52 -33.90
C ILE A 85 -27.82 -2.08 -34.58
N VAL A 86 -26.72 -1.34 -34.55
CA VAL A 86 -25.40 -1.83 -34.97
C VAL A 86 -24.59 -2.16 -33.72
N TYR A 87 -24.10 -3.39 -33.61
CA TYR A 87 -23.21 -3.81 -32.53
C TYR A 87 -21.83 -4.15 -33.10
N ARG A 88 -20.78 -3.57 -32.51
CA ARG A 88 -19.38 -3.93 -32.79
C ARG A 88 -18.62 -4.26 -31.53
N GLU A 89 -17.73 -5.23 -31.64
CA GLU A 89 -16.87 -5.66 -30.55
C GLU A 89 -15.50 -6.13 -31.06
N TRP A 90 -14.44 -5.82 -30.31
CA TRP A 90 -13.09 -6.28 -30.64
C TRP A 90 -12.82 -7.61 -29.92
N ALA A 91 -12.47 -8.66 -30.67
CA ALA A 91 -12.15 -9.99 -30.14
C ALA A 91 -11.24 -10.75 -31.12
N PRO A 92 -9.96 -10.34 -31.27
CA PRO A 92 -9.10 -10.81 -32.36
C PRO A 92 -8.81 -12.31 -32.32
N ASN A 93 -8.79 -12.96 -31.15
CA ASN A 93 -8.57 -14.41 -31.05
C ASN A 93 -9.81 -15.27 -31.39
N ALA A 94 -11.03 -14.75 -31.20
CA ALA A 94 -12.26 -15.51 -31.45
C ALA A 94 -12.45 -15.86 -32.94
N VAL A 95 -12.90 -17.08 -33.23
CA VAL A 95 -13.13 -17.60 -34.60
C VAL A 95 -14.50 -17.14 -35.12
N GLN A 96 -15.53 -17.27 -34.29
CA GLN A 96 -16.90 -16.80 -34.56
C GLN A 96 -17.42 -15.99 -33.37
N ALA A 97 -18.43 -15.16 -33.62
CA ALA A 97 -19.15 -14.46 -32.57
C ALA A 97 -20.64 -14.35 -32.90
N SER A 98 -21.48 -14.31 -31.87
CA SER A 98 -22.92 -14.08 -31.97
C SER A 98 -23.41 -13.15 -30.86
N LEU A 99 -24.35 -12.26 -31.17
CA LEU A 99 -25.03 -11.45 -30.17
C LEU A 99 -26.23 -12.24 -29.62
N ILE A 100 -26.28 -12.46 -28.31
CA ILE A 100 -27.35 -13.24 -27.66
C ILE A 100 -28.02 -12.45 -26.53
N GLY A 101 -29.25 -12.83 -26.18
CA GLY A 101 -29.96 -12.24 -25.06
C GLY A 101 -31.44 -12.60 -25.04
N ASP A 102 -32.22 -11.92 -24.19
CA ASP A 102 -33.66 -12.21 -24.05
C ASP A 102 -34.40 -12.01 -25.39
N PHE A 103 -33.95 -11.05 -26.22
CA PHE A 103 -34.56 -10.71 -27.52
C PHE A 103 -34.51 -11.84 -28.56
N ASN A 104 -33.59 -12.80 -28.42
CA ASN A 104 -33.46 -13.96 -29.30
C ASN A 104 -33.50 -15.31 -28.54
N ASN A 105 -34.06 -15.31 -27.32
CA ASN A 105 -34.12 -16.48 -26.44
C ASN A 105 -32.75 -17.13 -26.20
N TRP A 106 -31.68 -16.33 -26.17
CA TRP A 106 -30.30 -16.76 -25.98
C TRP A 106 -29.75 -17.71 -27.07
N ASP A 107 -30.36 -17.74 -28.27
CA ASP A 107 -29.91 -18.60 -29.37
C ASP A 107 -28.65 -18.05 -30.07
N ARG A 108 -27.52 -18.73 -29.84
CA ARG A 108 -26.22 -18.46 -30.48
C ARG A 108 -26.24 -18.54 -32.01
N LYS A 109 -27.27 -19.11 -32.65
CA LYS A 109 -27.40 -19.20 -34.11
C LYS A 109 -28.28 -18.11 -34.72
N ALA A 110 -29.05 -17.39 -33.93
CA ALA A 110 -30.01 -16.40 -34.43
C ALA A 110 -29.34 -15.12 -34.99
N ASN A 111 -28.23 -14.71 -34.39
CA ASN A 111 -27.58 -13.41 -34.66
C ASN A 111 -26.05 -13.53 -34.75
N PRO A 112 -25.50 -14.23 -35.76
CA PRO A 112 -24.06 -14.32 -35.99
C PRO A 112 -23.48 -12.97 -36.47
N MET A 113 -22.24 -12.69 -36.05
CA MET A 113 -21.49 -11.48 -36.37
C MET A 113 -20.42 -11.75 -37.45
N THR A 114 -20.06 -10.73 -38.21
CA THR A 114 -19.02 -10.81 -39.26
C THR A 114 -17.71 -10.21 -38.76
N LYS A 115 -16.61 -10.96 -38.82
CA LYS A 115 -15.25 -10.53 -38.43
C LYS A 115 -14.55 -9.78 -39.57
N ASN A 116 -13.90 -8.65 -39.28
CA ASN A 116 -13.02 -7.93 -40.21
C ASN A 116 -11.53 -8.32 -40.05
N GLU A 117 -10.66 -7.74 -40.89
CA GLU A 117 -9.22 -8.04 -40.90
C GLU A 117 -8.47 -7.61 -39.62
N PHE A 118 -9.04 -6.71 -38.82
CA PHE A 118 -8.48 -6.24 -37.54
C PHE A 118 -9.02 -6.99 -36.32
N GLY A 119 -9.84 -8.03 -36.55
CA GLY A 119 -10.44 -8.81 -35.47
C GLY A 119 -11.63 -8.14 -34.76
N VAL A 120 -12.25 -7.16 -35.40
CA VAL A 120 -13.52 -6.56 -34.94
C VAL A 120 -14.68 -7.34 -35.56
N PHE A 121 -15.61 -7.77 -34.73
CA PHE A 121 -16.88 -8.36 -35.16
C PHE A 121 -17.96 -7.28 -35.26
N GLU A 122 -18.81 -7.35 -36.29
CA GLU A 122 -19.96 -6.46 -36.51
C GLU A 122 -21.24 -7.26 -36.76
N ILE A 123 -22.37 -6.78 -36.23
CA ILE A 123 -23.71 -7.18 -36.66
C ILE A 123 -24.62 -5.95 -36.76
N THR A 124 -25.50 -5.95 -37.76
CA THR A 124 -26.62 -5.01 -37.87
C THR A 124 -27.93 -5.77 -37.63
N VAL A 125 -28.64 -5.41 -36.56
CA VAL A 125 -29.96 -5.96 -36.20
C VAL A 125 -31.03 -4.95 -36.65
N PRO A 126 -31.87 -5.28 -37.65
CA PRO A 126 -32.91 -4.38 -38.13
C PRO A 126 -34.01 -4.17 -37.08
N PRO A 127 -34.82 -3.10 -37.17
CA PRO A 127 -35.98 -2.91 -36.31
C PRO A 127 -37.03 -4.03 -36.51
N THR A 128 -37.93 -4.16 -35.55
CA THR A 128 -39.09 -5.06 -35.67
C THR A 128 -40.05 -4.62 -36.78
N ALA A 129 -40.98 -5.49 -37.17
CA ALA A 129 -42.00 -5.15 -38.18
C ALA A 129 -42.86 -3.92 -37.80
N ASP A 130 -42.98 -3.61 -36.50
CA ASP A 130 -43.66 -2.42 -35.98
C ASP A 130 -42.77 -1.17 -35.91
N GLY A 131 -41.55 -1.22 -36.46
CA GLY A 131 -40.60 -0.11 -36.50
C GLY A 131 -39.88 0.20 -35.17
N LYS A 132 -39.92 -0.72 -34.20
CA LYS A 132 -39.27 -0.55 -32.87
C LYS A 132 -37.87 -1.18 -32.87
N PRO A 133 -36.96 -0.78 -31.95
CA PRO A 133 -35.68 -1.46 -31.77
C PRO A 133 -35.90 -2.96 -31.46
N ALA A 134 -35.15 -3.84 -32.13
CA ALA A 134 -35.32 -5.29 -31.99
C ALA A 134 -34.82 -5.84 -30.65
N ILE A 135 -33.91 -5.15 -29.98
CA ILE A 135 -33.51 -5.42 -28.60
C ILE A 135 -34.32 -4.48 -27.69
N PRO A 136 -35.20 -4.98 -26.80
CA PRO A 136 -35.98 -4.12 -25.91
C PRO A 136 -35.10 -3.39 -24.89
N HIS A 137 -35.48 -2.17 -24.50
CA HIS A 137 -34.81 -1.46 -23.41
C HIS A 137 -34.75 -2.33 -22.14
N ASN A 138 -33.59 -2.35 -21.49
CA ASN A 138 -33.32 -3.05 -20.23
C ASN A 138 -33.42 -4.59 -20.29
N SER A 139 -33.52 -5.20 -21.49
CA SER A 139 -33.35 -6.64 -21.67
C SER A 139 -31.89 -7.06 -21.44
N LYS A 140 -31.68 -8.30 -21.01
CA LYS A 140 -30.34 -8.89 -20.86
C LYS A 140 -29.73 -9.21 -22.23
N ILE A 141 -28.43 -8.98 -22.37
CA ILE A 141 -27.64 -9.32 -23.56
C ILE A 141 -26.24 -9.84 -23.16
N LYS A 142 -25.62 -10.66 -24.01
CA LYS A 142 -24.19 -11.05 -23.96
C LYS A 142 -23.65 -11.21 -25.39
N ILE A 143 -22.34 -11.15 -25.54
CA ILE A 143 -21.66 -11.66 -26.75
C ILE A 143 -21.20 -13.10 -26.47
N SER A 144 -21.47 -13.98 -27.42
CA SER A 144 -21.00 -15.36 -27.42
C SER A 144 -19.85 -15.49 -28.41
N LEU A 145 -18.72 -16.07 -27.99
CA LEU A 145 -17.48 -16.16 -28.76
C LEU A 145 -17.05 -17.62 -28.89
N GLU A 146 -16.79 -18.08 -30.11
CA GLU A 146 -16.14 -19.37 -30.36
C GLU A 146 -14.62 -19.18 -30.33
N LEU A 147 -13.95 -19.84 -29.40
CA LEU A 147 -12.49 -19.82 -29.27
C LEU A 147 -11.82 -20.77 -30.28
N PRO A 148 -10.51 -20.62 -30.58
CA PRO A 148 -9.78 -21.56 -31.43
C PRO A 148 -9.78 -23.03 -30.94
N THR A 149 -10.13 -23.25 -29.66
CA THR A 149 -10.35 -24.57 -29.05
C THR A 149 -11.71 -25.19 -29.38
N ALA A 150 -12.56 -24.51 -30.15
CA ALA A 150 -13.98 -24.80 -30.39
C ALA A 150 -14.88 -24.71 -29.12
N GLU A 151 -14.35 -24.15 -28.03
CA GLU A 151 -15.14 -23.78 -26.85
C GLU A 151 -15.94 -22.50 -27.11
N TRP A 152 -17.18 -22.45 -26.63
CA TRP A 152 -18.03 -21.25 -26.69
C TRP A 152 -18.11 -20.57 -25.33
N VAL A 153 -17.62 -19.33 -25.27
CA VAL A 153 -17.61 -18.51 -24.05
C VAL A 153 -18.53 -17.30 -24.20
N ASP A 154 -19.33 -17.01 -23.16
CA ASP A 154 -20.20 -15.84 -23.13
C ASP A 154 -19.55 -14.72 -22.28
N ARG A 155 -19.68 -13.46 -22.72
CA ARG A 155 -19.10 -12.27 -22.09
C ARG A 155 -20.09 -11.11 -22.07
N LEU A 156 -19.92 -10.20 -21.11
CA LEU A 156 -20.58 -8.88 -21.15
C LEU A 156 -19.84 -8.01 -22.18
N PRO A 157 -20.52 -7.31 -23.11
CA PRO A 157 -19.85 -6.44 -24.07
C PRO A 157 -18.91 -5.43 -23.40
N ALA A 158 -17.67 -5.29 -23.88
CA ALA A 158 -16.65 -4.47 -23.23
C ALA A 158 -17.04 -2.97 -23.17
N TRP A 159 -17.92 -2.56 -24.08
CA TRP A 159 -18.45 -1.20 -24.24
C TRP A 159 -19.88 -1.04 -23.69
N ILE A 160 -20.33 -1.93 -22.80
CA ILE A 160 -21.68 -1.88 -22.22
C ILE A 160 -21.87 -0.63 -21.32
N LYS A 161 -23.03 0.04 -21.47
CA LYS A 161 -23.37 1.25 -20.70
C LYS A 161 -24.07 0.98 -19.35
N TYR A 162 -24.57 -0.23 -19.15
CA TYR A 162 -25.24 -0.62 -17.91
C TYR A 162 -25.24 -2.14 -17.73
N VAL A 163 -25.05 -2.58 -16.50
CA VAL A 163 -25.14 -3.98 -16.08
C VAL A 163 -25.98 -4.06 -14.80
N THR A 164 -26.40 -5.24 -14.39
CA THR A 164 -27.09 -5.45 -13.10
C THR A 164 -26.73 -6.80 -12.52
N GLN A 165 -26.66 -6.91 -11.19
CA GLN A 165 -26.53 -8.18 -10.47
C GLN A 165 -27.88 -8.58 -9.87
N ASP A 166 -28.20 -9.87 -9.89
CA ASP A 166 -29.32 -10.45 -9.14
C ASP A 166 -28.79 -11.62 -8.30
N LEU A 167 -28.44 -11.31 -7.04
CA LEU A 167 -27.86 -12.25 -6.09
C LEU A 167 -28.77 -13.44 -5.76
N SER A 168 -30.07 -13.38 -6.11
CA SER A 168 -30.98 -14.53 -5.97
C SER A 168 -30.83 -15.56 -7.10
N VAL A 169 -30.18 -15.18 -8.20
CA VAL A 169 -29.99 -16.00 -9.41
C VAL A 169 -28.51 -16.31 -9.67
N SER A 170 -27.62 -15.32 -9.54
CA SER A 170 -26.19 -15.49 -9.78
C SER A 170 -25.35 -14.40 -9.10
N PRO A 171 -24.13 -14.72 -8.62
CA PRO A 171 -23.16 -13.70 -8.21
C PRO A 171 -22.59 -12.91 -9.40
N ALA A 172 -22.72 -13.39 -10.64
CA ALA A 172 -22.23 -12.67 -11.82
C ALA A 172 -23.22 -11.59 -12.28
N TYR A 173 -22.70 -10.51 -12.86
CA TYR A 173 -23.52 -9.48 -13.49
C TYR A 173 -24.07 -9.89 -14.87
N ASP A 174 -25.21 -9.30 -15.24
CA ASP A 174 -25.77 -9.35 -16.60
C ASP A 174 -25.77 -7.97 -17.25
N ALA A 175 -25.35 -7.90 -18.51
CA ALA A 175 -25.39 -6.67 -19.31
C ALA A 175 -26.81 -6.32 -19.75
N ARG A 176 -27.15 -5.03 -19.64
CA ARG A 176 -28.48 -4.48 -19.95
C ARG A 176 -28.41 -3.56 -21.15
N PHE A 177 -29.32 -3.75 -22.10
CA PHE A 177 -29.43 -2.85 -23.24
C PHE A 177 -30.02 -1.49 -22.83
N TRP A 178 -29.15 -0.53 -22.50
CA TRP A 178 -29.55 0.79 -22.00
C TRP A 178 -29.86 1.79 -23.13
N ASN A 179 -31.06 1.66 -23.71
CA ASN A 179 -31.66 2.67 -24.58
C ASN A 179 -33.04 3.12 -24.03
N PRO A 180 -33.09 3.96 -22.98
CA PRO A 180 -34.35 4.42 -22.42
C PRO A 180 -35.17 5.23 -23.46
N PRO A 181 -36.51 5.15 -23.40
CA PRO A 181 -37.39 5.90 -24.28
C PRO A 181 -37.24 7.42 -24.03
N ALA A 182 -37.73 8.23 -24.97
CA ALA A 182 -37.47 9.67 -24.98
C ALA A 182 -38.04 10.40 -23.75
N GLU A 183 -39.11 9.87 -23.17
CA GLU A 183 -39.77 10.33 -21.95
C GLU A 183 -39.03 9.98 -20.64
N GLU A 184 -38.15 8.96 -20.66
CA GLU A 184 -37.37 8.51 -19.50
C GLU A 184 -35.90 8.96 -19.55
N ARG A 185 -35.43 9.40 -20.73
CA ARG A 185 -34.05 9.86 -20.94
C ARG A 185 -33.81 11.22 -20.28
N TYR A 186 -32.76 11.32 -19.47
CA TYR A 186 -32.37 12.57 -18.86
C TYR A 186 -31.77 13.52 -19.90
N VAL A 187 -32.23 14.77 -19.88
CA VAL A 187 -31.67 15.87 -20.68
C VAL A 187 -31.07 16.90 -19.73
N PRO A 188 -29.75 17.13 -19.76
CA PRO A 188 -29.10 18.17 -18.96
C PRO A 188 -29.74 19.55 -19.19
N LYS A 189 -29.96 20.29 -18.10
CA LYS A 189 -30.65 21.59 -18.06
C LYS A 189 -29.68 22.73 -17.74
N HIS A 190 -28.53 22.41 -17.17
CA HIS A 190 -27.54 23.35 -16.68
C HIS A 190 -26.24 23.24 -17.50
N SER A 191 -25.56 24.36 -17.67
CA SER A 191 -24.21 24.35 -18.22
C SER A 191 -23.19 24.06 -17.12
N ARG A 192 -22.16 23.29 -17.47
CA ARG A 192 -20.94 23.11 -16.67
C ARG A 192 -20.48 24.41 -16.00
N PRO A 193 -20.09 24.38 -14.72
CA PRO A 193 -19.52 25.54 -14.05
C PRO A 193 -18.20 25.96 -14.69
N LYS A 194 -17.79 27.22 -14.46
CA LYS A 194 -16.44 27.65 -14.81
C LYS A 194 -15.43 27.04 -13.88
N ARG A 195 -14.22 26.81 -14.37
CA ARG A 195 -13.09 26.35 -13.57
C ARG A 195 -12.82 27.30 -12.39
N PRO A 196 -12.85 26.81 -11.13
CA PRO A 196 -12.54 27.62 -9.96
C PRO A 196 -11.10 28.14 -9.97
N GLY A 197 -10.86 29.29 -9.34
CA GLY A 197 -9.49 29.80 -9.16
C GLY A 197 -8.63 28.86 -8.30
N SER A 198 -9.23 28.34 -7.23
CA SER A 198 -8.69 27.29 -6.35
C SER A 198 -9.73 26.19 -6.16
N LEU A 199 -9.27 24.94 -6.04
CA LEU A 199 -10.13 23.79 -5.78
C LEU A 199 -10.33 23.59 -4.27
N ARG A 200 -11.58 23.42 -3.86
CA ARG A 200 -11.99 22.91 -2.55
C ARG A 200 -12.91 21.74 -2.80
N ILE A 201 -12.31 20.55 -2.74
CA ILE A 201 -12.88 19.27 -3.18
C ILE A 201 -13.50 18.55 -1.99
N TYR A 202 -14.75 18.14 -2.14
CA TYR A 202 -15.39 17.18 -1.25
C TYR A 202 -15.33 15.80 -1.90
N GLU A 203 -14.50 14.91 -1.38
CA GLU A 203 -14.36 13.53 -1.85
C GLU A 203 -15.48 12.68 -1.23
N ALA A 204 -16.25 11.98 -2.06
CA ALA A 204 -17.44 11.25 -1.61
C ALA A 204 -17.72 10.00 -2.44
N HIS A 205 -18.36 9.02 -1.80
CA HIS A 205 -18.77 7.76 -2.37
C HIS A 205 -20.28 7.56 -2.16
N VAL A 206 -21.04 7.67 -3.25
CA VAL A 206 -22.52 7.69 -3.27
C VAL A 206 -23.15 6.62 -2.37
N GLY A 207 -22.63 5.39 -2.43
CA GLY A 207 -23.21 4.25 -1.71
C GLY A 207 -23.12 4.30 -0.18
N ILE A 208 -22.29 5.16 0.41
CA ILE A 208 -22.15 5.27 1.88
C ILE A 208 -22.66 6.62 2.43
N SER A 209 -23.08 7.56 1.57
CA SER A 209 -23.51 8.91 1.95
C SER A 209 -24.90 8.98 2.59
N SER A 210 -25.22 8.05 3.50
CA SER A 210 -26.47 7.94 4.25
C SER A 210 -26.16 7.35 5.65
N PRO A 211 -26.95 7.67 6.69
CA PRO A 211 -26.82 7.00 7.99
C PRO A 211 -27.46 5.59 8.04
N GLU A 212 -28.17 5.18 6.98
CA GLU A 212 -28.83 3.87 6.88
C GLU A 212 -27.84 2.72 6.59
N LEU A 213 -28.17 1.50 7.06
CA LEU A 213 -27.33 0.31 6.92
C LEU A 213 -27.51 -0.38 5.56
N ARG A 214 -27.34 0.36 4.46
CA ARG A 214 -27.49 -0.13 3.08
C ARG A 214 -26.72 0.74 2.10
N VAL A 215 -26.64 0.30 0.85
CA VAL A 215 -26.20 1.17 -0.25
C VAL A 215 -27.20 2.32 -0.45
N ALA A 216 -26.68 3.55 -0.48
CA ALA A 216 -27.43 4.76 -0.83
C ALA A 216 -27.40 5.04 -2.34
N THR A 217 -28.41 5.78 -2.82
CA THR A 217 -28.66 6.00 -4.25
C THR A 217 -28.20 7.36 -4.77
N TYR A 218 -28.02 7.47 -6.09
CA TYR A 218 -27.72 8.74 -6.78
C TYR A 218 -28.74 9.83 -6.44
N LYS A 219 -30.04 9.50 -6.37
CA LYS A 219 -31.11 10.47 -6.02
C LYS A 219 -31.04 10.93 -4.56
N GLU A 220 -30.65 10.05 -3.64
CA GLU A 220 -30.44 10.42 -2.24
C GLU A 220 -29.24 11.33 -2.07
N PHE A 221 -28.13 11.04 -2.76
CA PHE A 221 -26.97 11.92 -2.81
C PHE A 221 -27.33 13.30 -3.41
N THR A 222 -28.04 13.31 -4.54
CA THR A 222 -28.51 14.52 -5.22
C THR A 222 -29.34 15.41 -4.29
N LYS A 223 -30.28 14.80 -3.55
CA LYS A 223 -31.20 15.50 -2.67
C LYS A 223 -30.56 15.97 -1.36
N ASN A 224 -29.71 15.14 -0.75
CA ASN A 224 -29.26 15.32 0.62
C ASN A 224 -27.81 15.86 0.70
N MET A 225 -26.90 15.36 -0.14
CA MET A 225 -25.48 15.68 -0.09
C MET A 225 -25.11 16.95 -0.86
N LEU A 226 -25.63 17.16 -2.08
CA LEU A 226 -25.28 18.36 -2.86
C LEU A 226 -25.58 19.67 -2.11
N PRO A 227 -26.73 19.85 -1.43
CA PRO A 227 -26.98 21.04 -0.62
C PRO A 227 -26.02 21.16 0.58
N ARG A 228 -25.69 20.04 1.24
CA ARG A 228 -24.73 19.99 2.36
C ARG A 228 -23.36 20.47 1.92
N ILE A 229 -22.81 19.86 0.87
CA ILE A 229 -21.50 20.17 0.26
C ILE A 229 -21.42 21.65 -0.11
N LYS A 230 -22.46 22.17 -0.80
CA LYS A 230 -22.51 23.60 -1.15
C LYS A 230 -22.55 24.50 0.08
N SER A 231 -23.31 24.12 1.12
CA SER A 231 -23.40 24.90 2.36
C SER A 231 -22.10 24.96 3.16
N LEU A 232 -21.22 23.97 2.98
CA LEU A 232 -19.90 23.90 3.61
C LEU A 232 -18.84 24.72 2.88
N GLY A 233 -19.16 25.31 1.71
CA GLY A 233 -18.24 26.18 0.96
C GLY A 233 -17.32 25.45 -0.03
N TYR A 234 -17.45 24.14 -0.19
CA TYR A 234 -16.78 23.38 -1.26
C TYR A 234 -17.28 23.85 -2.63
N ASN A 235 -16.40 23.78 -3.63
CA ASN A 235 -16.69 24.18 -5.01
C ASN A 235 -16.49 23.05 -6.03
N ALA A 236 -15.96 21.91 -5.59
CA ALA A 236 -15.80 20.71 -6.39
C ALA A 236 -16.17 19.46 -5.58
N ILE A 237 -16.56 18.40 -6.28
CA ILE A 237 -16.80 17.05 -5.75
C ILE A 237 -15.84 16.10 -6.47
N GLN A 238 -15.16 15.22 -5.74
CA GLN A 238 -14.50 14.04 -6.30
C GLN A 238 -15.42 12.85 -6.05
N LEU A 239 -15.94 12.25 -7.12
CA LEU A 239 -16.98 11.23 -7.04
C LEU A 239 -16.39 9.85 -7.30
N MET A 240 -16.22 9.09 -6.20
CA MET A 240 -15.57 7.79 -6.19
C MET A 240 -16.50 6.66 -6.64
N ALA A 241 -15.92 5.53 -7.08
CA ALA A 241 -16.60 4.25 -7.34
C ALA A 241 -17.75 4.28 -8.38
N ILE A 242 -17.74 5.22 -9.31
CA ILE A 242 -18.78 5.35 -10.33
C ILE A 242 -18.61 4.36 -11.47
N MET A 243 -17.39 4.05 -11.89
CA MET A 243 -17.13 2.98 -12.84
C MET A 243 -17.53 1.64 -12.21
N GLU A 244 -18.30 0.83 -12.92
CA GLU A 244 -18.89 -0.39 -12.36
C GLU A 244 -17.83 -1.44 -12.00
N HIS A 245 -17.92 -1.91 -10.76
CA HIS A 245 -16.97 -2.79 -10.07
C HIS A 245 -17.76 -3.90 -9.35
N ALA A 246 -17.44 -5.17 -9.55
CA ALA A 246 -18.26 -6.27 -9.00
C ALA A 246 -18.05 -6.47 -7.50
N TYR A 247 -16.86 -6.13 -6.97
CA TYR A 247 -16.53 -6.23 -5.56
C TYR A 247 -16.70 -4.88 -4.86
N TYR A 248 -17.81 -4.71 -4.11
CA TYR A 248 -18.14 -3.42 -3.46
C TYR A 248 -17.08 -2.94 -2.46
N ALA A 249 -16.48 -3.88 -1.71
CA ALA A 249 -15.39 -3.58 -0.78
C ALA A 249 -14.03 -3.27 -1.45
N SER A 250 -13.94 -3.27 -2.78
CA SER A 250 -12.81 -2.65 -3.50
C SER A 250 -12.84 -1.11 -3.47
N PHE A 251 -13.91 -0.52 -2.93
CA PHE A 251 -14.14 0.93 -2.89
C PHE A 251 -14.20 1.60 -4.29
N GLY A 252 -14.41 0.80 -5.34
CA GLY A 252 -14.42 1.25 -6.74
C GLY A 252 -13.19 0.88 -7.55
N TYR A 253 -12.08 0.49 -6.92
CA TYR A 253 -10.81 0.25 -7.61
C TYR A 253 -10.82 -1.01 -8.50
N GLN A 254 -11.59 -2.05 -8.15
CA GLN A 254 -11.69 -3.26 -8.97
C GLN A 254 -12.72 -3.10 -10.11
N VAL A 255 -12.40 -2.26 -11.10
CA VAL A 255 -13.31 -1.98 -12.23
C VAL A 255 -13.49 -3.20 -13.12
N ASN A 256 -14.76 -3.49 -13.42
CA ASN A 256 -15.21 -4.58 -14.28
C ASN A 256 -15.68 -4.07 -15.66
N ASN A 257 -16.57 -3.07 -15.67
CA ASN A 257 -17.26 -2.59 -16.88
C ASN A 257 -17.04 -1.07 -17.02
N PHE A 258 -16.01 -0.70 -17.78
CA PHE A 258 -15.47 0.67 -17.82
C PHE A 258 -16.46 1.74 -18.30
N PHE A 259 -17.41 1.37 -19.15
CA PHE A 259 -18.44 2.27 -19.70
C PHE A 259 -19.78 2.22 -18.95
N ALA A 260 -19.88 1.42 -17.89
CA ALA A 260 -21.09 1.32 -17.08
C ALA A 260 -20.98 2.18 -15.82
N ALA A 261 -22.01 3.00 -15.57
CA ALA A 261 -22.21 3.61 -14.27
C ALA A 261 -22.69 2.56 -13.27
N SER A 262 -22.08 2.52 -12.09
CA SER A 262 -22.34 1.57 -11.01
C SER A 262 -23.82 1.48 -10.70
N SER A 263 -24.39 0.30 -11.00
CA SER A 263 -25.83 0.01 -10.93
C SER A 263 -26.37 -0.09 -9.51
N ARG A 264 -25.48 -0.24 -8.51
CA ARG A 264 -25.86 -0.28 -7.09
C ARG A 264 -26.52 1.01 -6.62
N TYR A 265 -26.17 2.15 -7.22
CA TYR A 265 -26.68 3.46 -6.80
C TYR A 265 -27.90 3.92 -7.63
N GLY A 266 -28.22 3.22 -8.72
CA GLY A 266 -29.34 3.54 -9.62
C GLY A 266 -28.96 3.48 -11.11
N PRO A 267 -29.92 3.75 -12.00
CA PRO A 267 -29.69 3.77 -13.44
C PRO A 267 -28.82 4.96 -13.90
N PRO A 268 -28.21 4.90 -15.11
CA PRO A 268 -27.41 5.98 -15.69
C PRO A 268 -28.06 7.37 -15.69
N GLU A 269 -29.38 7.43 -15.87
CA GLU A 269 -30.13 8.69 -15.91
C GLU A 269 -30.15 9.42 -14.55
N ASP A 270 -30.04 8.68 -13.44
CA ASP A 270 -29.99 9.25 -12.09
C ASP A 270 -28.60 9.85 -11.78
N LEU A 271 -27.53 9.31 -12.38
CA LEU A 271 -26.19 9.93 -12.32
C LEU A 271 -26.12 11.21 -13.17
N LYS A 272 -26.76 11.23 -14.35
CA LYS A 272 -26.90 12.45 -15.16
C LYS A 272 -27.65 13.54 -14.38
N GLU A 273 -28.71 13.16 -13.64
CA GLU A 273 -29.42 14.07 -12.75
C GLU A 273 -28.52 14.62 -11.64
N LEU A 274 -27.72 13.78 -10.99
CA LEU A 274 -26.78 14.19 -9.95
C LEU A 274 -25.79 15.26 -10.44
N VAL A 275 -25.14 15.03 -11.58
CA VAL A 275 -24.16 15.97 -12.15
C VAL A 275 -24.83 17.28 -12.58
N ASP A 276 -25.97 17.23 -13.27
CA ASP A 276 -26.70 18.43 -13.71
C ASP A 276 -27.20 19.28 -12.53
N VAL A 277 -27.66 18.65 -11.44
CA VAL A 277 -28.06 19.35 -10.22
C VAL A 277 -26.84 19.94 -9.49
N ALA A 278 -25.70 19.26 -9.48
CA ALA A 278 -24.45 19.82 -8.94
C ALA A 278 -24.01 21.07 -9.74
N HIS A 279 -24.10 21.02 -11.07
CA HIS A 279 -23.86 22.17 -11.95
C HIS A 279 -24.82 23.33 -11.68
N SER A 280 -26.09 23.05 -11.39
CA SER A 280 -27.07 24.08 -10.99
C SER A 280 -26.66 24.85 -9.72
N MET A 281 -25.91 24.20 -8.82
CA MET A 281 -25.35 24.79 -7.61
C MET A 281 -23.95 25.42 -7.84
N GLY A 282 -23.42 25.36 -9.06
CA GLY A 282 -22.06 25.79 -9.39
C GLY A 282 -21.00 24.96 -8.67
N LEU A 283 -21.20 23.64 -8.59
CA LEU A 283 -20.21 22.67 -8.13
C LEU A 283 -19.62 21.95 -9.34
N VAL A 284 -18.29 21.93 -9.43
CA VAL A 284 -17.53 21.08 -10.36
C VAL A 284 -17.69 19.62 -9.92
N VAL A 285 -17.87 18.68 -10.84
CA VAL A 285 -17.88 17.24 -10.51
C VAL A 285 -16.76 16.53 -11.26
N LEU A 286 -15.81 15.97 -10.51
CA LEU A 286 -14.71 15.15 -11.00
C LEU A 286 -15.06 13.67 -10.78
N LEU A 287 -14.63 12.81 -11.71
CA LEU A 287 -14.79 11.36 -11.64
C LEU A 287 -13.46 10.68 -11.30
N ASP A 288 -13.49 9.63 -10.47
CA ASP A 288 -12.40 8.67 -10.32
C ASP A 288 -12.28 7.78 -11.56
N VAL A 289 -11.12 7.80 -12.21
CA VAL A 289 -10.80 7.01 -13.41
C VAL A 289 -9.68 6.03 -13.08
N VAL A 290 -10.08 4.78 -12.91
CA VAL A 290 -9.16 3.67 -12.64
C VAL A 290 -8.71 3.06 -13.98
N HIS A 291 -7.79 3.75 -14.65
CA HIS A 291 -7.14 3.24 -15.88
C HIS A 291 -5.78 2.60 -15.62
N SER A 292 -5.38 2.45 -14.35
CA SER A 292 -4.13 1.80 -13.95
C SER A 292 -4.16 0.27 -14.08
N HIS A 293 -5.33 -0.33 -13.83
CA HIS A 293 -5.55 -1.77 -13.86
C HIS A 293 -7.03 -2.09 -14.16
N ALA A 294 -7.34 -3.38 -14.31
CA ALA A 294 -8.71 -3.90 -14.37
C ALA A 294 -8.87 -5.13 -13.48
N SER A 295 -10.10 -5.41 -13.06
CA SER A 295 -10.43 -6.63 -12.31
C SER A 295 -10.04 -7.89 -13.09
N LYS A 296 -9.57 -8.92 -12.35
CA LYS A 296 -9.31 -10.25 -12.91
C LYS A 296 -10.58 -11.06 -13.23
N ASN A 297 -11.77 -10.53 -12.97
CA ASN A 297 -13.04 -11.21 -13.28
C ASN A 297 -13.18 -11.51 -14.78
N VAL A 298 -13.52 -12.76 -15.11
CA VAL A 298 -13.65 -13.25 -16.50
C VAL A 298 -15.10 -13.29 -17.00
N LEU A 299 -16.07 -13.56 -16.13
CA LEU A 299 -17.48 -13.69 -16.53
C LEU A 299 -18.18 -12.34 -16.71
N ASP A 300 -17.83 -11.38 -15.87
CA ASP A 300 -18.46 -10.05 -15.79
C ASP A 300 -17.45 -8.89 -15.82
N GLY A 301 -16.21 -9.17 -16.24
CA GLY A 301 -15.15 -8.18 -16.40
C GLY A 301 -14.42 -8.35 -17.74
N LEU A 302 -13.38 -7.52 -17.94
CA LEU A 302 -12.63 -7.44 -19.19
C LEU A 302 -11.55 -8.55 -19.33
N ASN A 303 -11.26 -9.32 -18.28
CA ASN A 303 -10.22 -10.35 -18.29
C ASN A 303 -10.63 -11.56 -19.15
N GLN A 304 -9.70 -12.08 -19.96
CA GLN A 304 -9.94 -13.22 -20.87
C GLN A 304 -11.20 -13.08 -21.72
N PHE A 305 -11.43 -11.85 -22.21
CA PHE A 305 -12.59 -11.50 -23.01
C PHE A 305 -12.67 -12.36 -24.29
N ASP A 306 -11.65 -12.34 -25.14
CA ASP A 306 -11.53 -13.23 -26.31
C ASP A 306 -10.84 -14.59 -26.02
N GLY A 307 -10.79 -14.98 -24.74
CA GLY A 307 -10.11 -16.19 -24.27
C GLY A 307 -8.59 -16.06 -24.11
N THR A 308 -7.97 -14.94 -24.49
CA THR A 308 -6.54 -14.68 -24.26
C THR A 308 -6.29 -13.86 -23.00
N ASP A 309 -5.11 -13.99 -22.39
CA ASP A 309 -4.72 -13.10 -21.30
C ASP A 309 -4.24 -11.72 -21.80
N HIS A 310 -3.96 -11.54 -23.10
CA HIS A 310 -3.17 -10.42 -23.64
C HIS A 310 -3.91 -9.54 -24.66
N GLN A 311 -5.24 -9.63 -24.76
CA GLN A 311 -6.04 -8.76 -25.63
C GLN A 311 -5.96 -7.28 -25.21
N TYR A 312 -6.62 -6.92 -24.10
CA TYR A 312 -6.59 -5.55 -23.55
C TYR A 312 -5.36 -5.30 -22.66
N PHE A 313 -4.66 -6.36 -22.29
CA PHE A 313 -3.63 -6.40 -21.26
C PHE A 313 -2.29 -6.89 -21.82
N HIS A 314 -1.20 -6.73 -21.08
CA HIS A 314 0.03 -7.44 -21.43
C HIS A 314 -0.11 -8.96 -21.17
N GLU A 315 0.75 -9.76 -21.81
CA GLU A 315 0.83 -11.21 -21.60
C GLU A 315 1.61 -11.55 -20.31
N GLY A 316 1.23 -12.66 -19.66
CA GLY A 316 2.01 -13.27 -18.58
C GLY A 316 2.20 -12.33 -17.38
N GLY A 317 3.44 -12.28 -16.85
CA GLY A 317 3.78 -11.51 -15.65
C GLY A 317 3.61 -10.00 -15.81
N ARG A 318 4.00 -9.41 -16.96
CA ARG A 318 3.82 -7.97 -17.23
C ARG A 318 2.35 -7.57 -17.24
N GLY A 319 1.45 -8.50 -17.54
CA GLY A 319 0.01 -8.31 -17.55
C GLY A 319 -0.69 -8.43 -16.20
N ARG A 320 0.02 -8.58 -15.09
CA ARG A 320 -0.54 -8.88 -13.76
C ARG A 320 0.07 -7.98 -12.69
N HIS A 321 -0.78 -7.40 -11.85
CA HIS A 321 -0.36 -6.65 -10.67
C HIS A 321 -0.49 -7.55 -9.45
N GLU A 322 0.61 -8.14 -8.97
CA GLU A 322 0.56 -9.20 -7.95
C GLU A 322 -0.08 -8.74 -6.63
N LEU A 323 0.26 -7.54 -6.14
CA LEU A 323 -0.27 -6.98 -4.89
C LEU A 323 -1.78 -6.65 -4.95
N TRP A 324 -2.31 -6.38 -6.14
CA TRP A 324 -3.74 -6.03 -6.33
C TRP A 324 -4.53 -7.16 -6.99
N ASP A 325 -3.90 -8.32 -7.26
CA ASP A 325 -4.53 -9.49 -7.87
C ASP A 325 -5.30 -9.15 -9.17
N SER A 326 -4.71 -8.27 -9.99
CA SER A 326 -5.38 -7.53 -11.08
C SER A 326 -4.67 -7.63 -12.44
N ARG A 327 -5.34 -7.20 -13.51
CA ARG A 327 -4.79 -7.14 -14.88
C ARG A 327 -4.23 -5.75 -15.23
N LEU A 328 -3.14 -5.70 -15.97
CA LEU A 328 -2.45 -4.46 -16.39
C LEU A 328 -2.58 -4.22 -17.90
N PHE A 329 -3.04 -3.04 -18.29
CA PHE A 329 -3.33 -2.66 -19.68
C PHE A 329 -2.09 -2.66 -20.57
N ASN A 330 -2.28 -3.04 -21.84
CA ASN A 330 -1.29 -2.88 -22.89
C ASN A 330 -1.43 -1.50 -23.55
N TYR A 331 -0.93 -0.46 -22.88
CA TYR A 331 -1.06 0.94 -23.34
C TYR A 331 -0.44 1.18 -24.73
N GLY A 332 0.52 0.35 -25.16
CA GLY A 332 1.09 0.39 -26.51
C GLY A 332 0.19 -0.15 -27.63
N HIS A 333 -0.98 -0.71 -27.32
CA HIS A 333 -1.88 -1.28 -28.34
C HIS A 333 -2.93 -0.27 -28.85
N HIS A 334 -3.18 -0.25 -30.17
CA HIS A 334 -4.06 0.73 -30.82
C HIS A 334 -5.49 0.71 -30.24
N GLU A 335 -6.13 -0.47 -30.18
CA GLU A 335 -7.50 -0.58 -29.68
C GLU A 335 -7.61 -0.38 -28.16
N VAL A 336 -6.53 -0.58 -27.39
CA VAL A 336 -6.49 -0.24 -25.95
C VAL A 336 -6.42 1.28 -25.78
N MET A 337 -5.57 1.96 -26.57
CA MET A 337 -5.54 3.42 -26.64
C MET A 337 -6.92 3.99 -27.05
N ARG A 338 -7.60 3.36 -28.02
CA ARG A 338 -8.96 3.74 -28.42
C ARG A 338 -9.95 3.57 -27.28
N PHE A 339 -9.94 2.42 -26.61
CA PHE A 339 -10.82 2.09 -25.49
C PHE A 339 -10.67 3.10 -24.35
N LEU A 340 -9.44 3.33 -23.85
CA LEU A 340 -9.18 4.21 -22.71
C LEU A 340 -9.45 5.69 -23.04
N LEU A 341 -9.01 6.18 -24.20
CA LEU A 341 -9.30 7.58 -24.60
C LEU A 341 -10.79 7.80 -24.88
N SER A 342 -11.49 6.79 -25.42
CA SER A 342 -12.94 6.87 -25.61
C SER A 342 -13.72 6.79 -24.31
N ASN A 343 -13.17 6.13 -23.28
CA ASN A 343 -13.79 6.09 -21.96
C ASN A 343 -13.78 7.48 -21.30
N LEU A 344 -12.64 8.17 -21.31
CA LEU A 344 -12.54 9.57 -20.87
C LEU A 344 -13.53 10.47 -21.61
N ARG A 345 -13.58 10.37 -22.95
CA ARG A 345 -14.52 11.13 -23.79
C ARG A 345 -15.98 10.82 -23.45
N PHE A 346 -16.31 9.55 -23.21
CA PHE A 346 -17.66 9.10 -22.85
C PHE A 346 -18.14 9.72 -21.53
N TRP A 347 -17.32 9.71 -20.47
CA TRP A 347 -17.69 10.32 -19.19
C TRP A 347 -17.85 11.86 -19.30
N MET A 348 -17.04 12.52 -20.14
CA MET A 348 -17.22 13.95 -20.44
C MET A 348 -18.53 14.25 -21.20
N ASP A 349 -18.89 13.47 -22.21
CA ASP A 349 -20.03 13.77 -23.09
C ASP A 349 -21.38 13.22 -22.58
N GLU A 350 -21.43 11.97 -22.10
CA GLU A 350 -22.69 11.30 -21.69
C GLU A 350 -23.17 11.78 -20.31
N TYR A 351 -22.24 12.02 -19.38
CA TYR A 351 -22.53 12.37 -17.98
C TYR A 351 -22.12 13.79 -17.57
N GLN A 352 -21.46 14.54 -18.45
CA GLN A 352 -21.05 15.93 -18.22
C GLN A 352 -20.05 16.15 -17.06
N PHE A 353 -19.28 15.15 -16.64
CA PHE A 353 -18.19 15.32 -15.66
C PHE A 353 -17.18 16.40 -16.11
N ASP A 354 -16.68 17.20 -15.18
CA ASP A 354 -15.80 18.36 -15.42
C ASP A 354 -14.30 18.04 -15.42
N GLY A 355 -13.96 16.77 -15.21
CA GLY A 355 -12.59 16.31 -15.13
C GLY A 355 -12.48 15.02 -14.34
N PHE A 356 -11.24 14.64 -14.02
CA PHE A 356 -10.91 13.32 -13.52
C PHE A 356 -9.82 13.35 -12.46
N ARG A 357 -9.91 12.45 -11.48
CA ARG A 357 -8.73 11.90 -10.80
C ARG A 357 -8.33 10.62 -11.54
N PHE A 358 -7.06 10.47 -11.83
CA PHE A 358 -6.50 9.22 -12.35
C PHE A 358 -5.86 8.50 -11.18
N ASP A 359 -6.38 7.31 -10.86
CA ASP A 359 -6.04 6.55 -9.67
C ASP A 359 -4.95 5.52 -9.96
N GLY A 360 -4.03 5.32 -9.01
CA GLY A 360 -2.88 4.44 -9.17
C GLY A 360 -1.88 4.89 -10.23
N VAL A 361 -1.72 6.21 -10.48
CA VAL A 361 -0.75 6.73 -11.48
C VAL A 361 0.67 6.26 -11.15
N THR A 362 1.05 6.14 -9.87
CA THR A 362 2.33 5.51 -9.47
C THR A 362 2.51 4.11 -10.06
N SER A 363 1.45 3.28 -10.04
CA SER A 363 1.49 1.91 -10.60
C SER A 363 1.66 1.92 -12.12
N MET A 364 1.08 2.92 -12.79
CA MET A 364 1.23 3.13 -14.23
C MET A 364 2.62 3.62 -14.63
N LEU A 365 3.22 4.54 -13.86
CA LEU A 365 4.48 5.19 -14.22
C LEU A 365 5.67 4.22 -14.22
N TYR A 366 5.64 3.15 -13.42
CA TYR A 366 6.80 2.27 -13.23
C TYR A 366 6.45 0.78 -13.41
N LEU A 367 7.38 0.04 -14.03
CA LEU A 367 7.31 -1.42 -14.22
C LEU A 367 7.40 -2.22 -12.90
N HIS A 368 7.82 -1.58 -11.80
CA HIS A 368 7.77 -2.12 -10.43
C HIS A 368 6.58 -1.55 -9.63
N HIS A 369 5.73 -0.74 -10.27
CA HIS A 369 4.49 -0.17 -9.73
C HIS A 369 4.62 0.65 -8.43
N GLY A 370 5.84 1.07 -8.07
CA GLY A 370 6.17 1.65 -6.76
C GLY A 370 6.25 0.63 -5.61
N ILE A 371 5.95 -0.65 -5.86
CA ILE A 371 6.01 -1.72 -4.85
C ILE A 371 7.45 -1.91 -4.38
N GLY A 372 7.65 -1.99 -3.06
CA GLY A 372 8.97 -2.20 -2.43
C GLY A 372 10.01 -1.11 -2.75
N THR A 373 9.61 0.02 -3.35
CA THR A 373 10.52 1.02 -3.91
C THR A 373 10.36 2.36 -3.20
N GLY A 374 11.41 2.82 -2.52
CA GLY A 374 11.46 4.17 -1.95
C GLY A 374 11.85 5.21 -3.01
N PHE A 375 11.20 6.37 -2.98
CA PHE A 375 11.56 7.53 -3.81
C PHE A 375 12.30 8.56 -2.94
N SER A 376 13.58 8.77 -3.20
CA SER A 376 14.43 9.69 -2.43
C SER A 376 14.32 11.14 -2.92
N GLY A 377 13.66 11.36 -4.07
CA GLY A 377 13.72 12.60 -4.83
C GLY A 377 14.92 12.66 -5.78
N GLY A 378 15.71 11.59 -5.90
CA GLY A 378 16.83 11.50 -6.83
C GLY A 378 16.35 11.27 -8.26
N TYR A 379 16.57 12.21 -9.19
CA TYR A 379 15.91 12.22 -10.50
C TYR A 379 16.12 10.95 -11.36
N HIS A 380 17.20 10.21 -11.13
CA HIS A 380 17.44 8.90 -11.76
C HIS A 380 16.34 7.85 -11.52
N GLU A 381 15.62 7.93 -10.40
CA GLU A 381 14.48 7.07 -10.05
C GLU A 381 13.28 7.28 -11.01
N TYR A 382 13.11 8.52 -11.49
CA TYR A 382 11.96 8.98 -12.28
C TYR A 382 12.18 8.96 -13.80
N PHE A 383 13.43 8.80 -14.23
CA PHE A 383 13.84 8.85 -15.64
C PHE A 383 14.70 7.67 -16.09
N GLY A 384 14.86 6.66 -15.21
CA GLY A 384 15.57 5.40 -15.47
C GLY A 384 14.80 4.40 -16.34
N ALA A 385 15.37 3.19 -16.44
CA ALA A 385 14.83 2.10 -17.26
C ALA A 385 13.60 1.40 -16.66
N SER A 386 13.26 1.69 -15.40
CA SER A 386 12.08 1.18 -14.69
C SER A 386 10.78 1.86 -15.09
N VAL A 387 10.81 2.96 -15.83
CA VAL A 387 9.61 3.73 -16.20
C VAL A 387 8.88 3.07 -17.37
N ASP A 388 7.57 2.85 -17.23
CA ASP A 388 6.76 2.39 -18.35
C ASP A 388 6.45 3.55 -19.31
N GLU A 389 7.17 3.59 -20.43
CA GLU A 389 6.99 4.64 -21.44
C GLU A 389 5.67 4.52 -22.22
N GLU A 390 5.03 3.35 -22.25
CA GLU A 390 3.74 3.17 -22.93
C GLU A 390 2.64 3.82 -22.10
N ALA A 391 2.64 3.57 -20.78
CA ALA A 391 1.72 4.18 -19.83
C ALA A 391 1.90 5.72 -19.74
N VAL A 392 3.15 6.20 -19.65
CA VAL A 392 3.45 7.65 -19.67
C VAL A 392 2.93 8.32 -20.94
N VAL A 393 3.11 7.69 -22.11
CA VAL A 393 2.63 8.23 -23.38
C VAL A 393 1.10 8.21 -23.46
N TYR A 394 0.43 7.17 -22.96
CA TYR A 394 -1.03 7.16 -22.82
C TYR A 394 -1.51 8.35 -21.96
N LEU A 395 -0.88 8.62 -20.81
CA LEU A 395 -1.24 9.75 -19.95
C LEU A 395 -0.99 11.12 -20.62
N MET A 396 0.07 11.25 -21.42
CA MET A 396 0.34 12.45 -22.23
C MET A 396 -0.76 12.67 -23.29
N LEU A 397 -1.19 11.61 -23.99
CA LEU A 397 -2.24 11.67 -25.01
C LEU A 397 -3.61 11.97 -24.39
N ALA A 398 -3.92 11.35 -23.24
CA ALA A 398 -5.15 11.59 -22.48
C ALA A 398 -5.26 13.06 -22.04
N ASN A 399 -4.20 13.61 -21.44
CA ASN A 399 -4.20 15.01 -21.00
C ASN A 399 -4.23 16.00 -22.17
N GLU A 400 -3.50 15.77 -23.27
CA GLU A 400 -3.58 16.66 -24.44
C GLU A 400 -4.97 16.65 -25.06
N MET A 401 -5.53 15.45 -25.29
CA MET A 401 -6.89 15.28 -25.81
C MET A 401 -7.94 16.00 -24.95
N LEU A 402 -7.89 15.81 -23.63
CA LEU A 402 -8.86 16.40 -22.71
C LEU A 402 -8.78 17.94 -22.72
N HIS A 403 -7.59 18.52 -22.61
CA HIS A 403 -7.42 19.98 -22.60
C HIS A 403 -7.66 20.63 -23.97
N GLN A 404 -7.46 19.90 -25.07
CA GLN A 404 -7.80 20.36 -26.42
C GLN A 404 -9.32 20.39 -26.66
N LEU A 405 -10.05 19.39 -26.15
CA LEU A 405 -11.50 19.28 -26.32
C LEU A 405 -12.30 20.10 -25.30
N TYR A 406 -11.80 20.20 -24.07
CA TYR A 406 -12.47 20.80 -22.92
C TYR A 406 -11.48 21.71 -22.16
N PRO A 407 -11.28 22.98 -22.57
CA PRO A 407 -10.24 23.84 -22.00
C PRO A 407 -10.37 24.15 -20.49
N GLU A 408 -11.58 23.99 -19.95
CA GLU A 408 -11.89 24.18 -18.51
C GLU A 408 -11.74 22.88 -17.69
N VAL A 409 -11.37 21.75 -18.33
CA VAL A 409 -11.19 20.45 -17.67
C VAL A 409 -10.15 20.52 -16.55
N ILE A 410 -10.26 19.59 -15.61
CA ILE A 410 -9.34 19.45 -14.49
C ILE A 410 -8.86 18.00 -14.41
N THR A 411 -7.56 17.75 -14.48
CA THR A 411 -6.99 16.41 -14.30
C THR A 411 -6.07 16.34 -13.07
N VAL A 412 -6.38 15.39 -12.18
CA VAL A 412 -5.62 15.15 -10.94
C VAL A 412 -4.91 13.80 -11.05
N ALA A 413 -3.61 13.76 -10.71
CA ALA A 413 -2.85 12.52 -10.61
C ALA A 413 -2.72 12.04 -9.16
N GLU A 414 -3.09 10.79 -8.92
CA GLU A 414 -2.71 10.06 -7.71
C GLU A 414 -1.31 9.44 -7.88
N ASP A 415 -0.29 10.26 -7.63
CA ASP A 415 1.11 9.85 -7.66
C ASP A 415 1.76 10.09 -6.30
N VAL A 416 2.22 9.01 -5.64
CA VAL A 416 3.00 9.09 -4.40
C VAL A 416 4.48 9.35 -4.67
N SER A 417 5.01 8.94 -5.84
CA SER A 417 6.44 9.04 -6.15
C SER A 417 6.93 10.49 -6.21
N GLY A 418 6.10 11.40 -6.70
CA GLY A 418 6.45 12.80 -6.91
C GLY A 418 7.22 13.05 -8.21
N MET A 419 6.79 12.40 -9.29
CA MET A 419 7.46 12.48 -10.58
C MET A 419 7.59 13.93 -11.08
N PRO A 420 8.82 14.41 -11.37
CA PRO A 420 9.03 15.75 -11.94
C PRO A 420 8.31 15.93 -13.28
N ALA A 421 7.71 17.11 -13.47
CA ALA A 421 6.96 17.48 -14.67
C ALA A 421 5.70 16.64 -14.97
N LEU A 422 5.18 15.91 -13.97
CA LEU A 422 3.88 15.25 -14.08
C LEU A 422 2.76 16.29 -14.27
N CYS A 423 2.82 17.41 -13.54
CA CYS A 423 1.82 18.46 -13.57
C CYS A 423 2.25 19.68 -14.43
N LEU A 424 2.97 19.42 -15.53
CA LEU A 424 3.37 20.44 -16.51
C LEU A 424 2.86 20.10 -17.91
N PRO A 425 2.53 21.11 -18.75
CA PRO A 425 2.04 20.88 -20.11
C PRO A 425 2.93 20.05 -21.03
N LEU A 426 2.29 19.32 -21.94
CA LEU A 426 2.96 18.55 -23.00
C LEU A 426 3.86 19.43 -23.89
N SER A 427 3.47 20.68 -24.15
CA SER A 427 4.30 21.64 -24.92
C SER A 427 5.64 22.00 -24.25
N LEU A 428 5.80 21.77 -22.95
CA LEU A 428 7.09 21.86 -22.25
C LEU A 428 7.82 20.50 -22.20
N GLY A 429 7.14 19.39 -22.45
CA GLY A 429 7.63 18.03 -22.25
C GLY A 429 7.18 17.37 -20.93
N GLY A 430 6.17 17.93 -20.26
CA GLY A 430 5.52 17.28 -19.12
C GLY A 430 4.42 16.30 -19.52
N VAL A 431 3.78 15.67 -18.53
CA VAL A 431 2.71 14.68 -18.74
C VAL A 431 1.33 15.32 -18.95
N GLY A 432 1.15 16.59 -18.54
CA GLY A 432 -0.05 17.38 -18.83
C GLY A 432 -1.14 17.37 -17.77
N PHE A 433 -0.89 16.83 -16.57
CA PHE A 433 -1.83 16.93 -15.45
C PHE A 433 -1.93 18.36 -14.89
N ASP A 434 -3.07 18.68 -14.30
CA ASP A 434 -3.28 19.96 -13.63
C ASP A 434 -2.83 20.01 -12.18
N TYR A 435 -3.02 18.90 -11.45
CA TYR A 435 -2.69 18.77 -10.04
C TYR A 435 -2.17 17.36 -9.75
N ARG A 436 -1.42 17.21 -8.66
CA ARG A 436 -1.23 15.91 -7.98
C ARG A 436 -1.67 15.96 -6.53
N LEU A 437 -1.99 14.80 -5.96
CA LEU A 437 -2.25 14.67 -4.52
C LEU A 437 -0.96 14.83 -3.70
N ALA A 438 -1.04 15.56 -2.58
CA ALA A 438 0.07 15.77 -1.65
C ALA A 438 0.13 14.67 -0.56
N MET A 439 0.32 13.42 -1.00
CA MET A 439 0.09 12.20 -0.21
C MET A 439 0.95 12.08 1.06
N ALA A 440 2.10 12.76 1.15
CA ALA A 440 2.95 12.76 2.34
C ALA A 440 2.40 13.57 3.54
N ILE A 441 1.33 14.37 3.35
CA ILE A 441 0.78 15.22 4.42
C ILE A 441 -0.03 14.39 5.45
N PRO A 442 -0.96 13.49 5.07
CA PRO A 442 -1.58 12.55 6.00
C PRO A 442 -0.57 11.72 6.78
N ASP A 443 0.39 11.08 6.12
CA ASP A 443 1.42 10.25 6.75
C ASP A 443 2.14 10.98 7.89
N MET A 444 2.50 12.25 7.65
CA MET A 444 3.08 13.11 8.67
C MET A 444 2.15 13.31 9.87
N TRP A 445 0.87 13.63 9.63
CA TRP A 445 -0.08 13.87 10.72
C TRP A 445 -0.40 12.60 11.54
N ILE A 446 -0.63 11.47 10.87
CA ILE A 446 -0.86 10.16 11.49
C ILE A 446 0.34 9.81 12.37
N LYS A 447 1.55 9.88 11.81
CA LYS A 447 2.79 9.57 12.51
C LYS A 447 2.97 10.45 13.75
N ILE A 448 2.81 11.77 13.61
CA ILE A 448 2.93 12.72 14.72
C ILE A 448 1.91 12.42 15.82
N LEU A 449 0.66 12.07 15.47
CA LEU A 449 -0.39 11.72 16.43
C LEU A 449 -0.23 10.34 17.08
N LYS A 450 0.43 9.40 16.39
CA LYS A 450 0.66 8.01 16.83
C LYS A 450 1.92 7.86 17.69
N GLU A 451 2.98 8.60 17.36
CA GLU A 451 4.33 8.38 17.92
C GLU A 451 4.79 9.48 18.89
N LEU A 452 4.27 10.71 18.80
CA LEU A 452 4.79 11.88 19.52
C LEU A 452 3.77 12.53 20.46
N LYS A 453 4.26 13.08 21.58
CA LYS A 453 3.49 13.98 22.43
C LYS A 453 3.47 15.39 21.86
N ASP A 454 2.44 16.19 22.18
CA ASP A 454 2.28 17.57 21.70
C ASP A 454 3.54 18.44 21.93
N GLU A 455 4.22 18.27 23.06
CA GLU A 455 5.48 18.97 23.39
C GLU A 455 6.68 18.58 22.51
N ASP A 456 6.66 17.37 21.92
CA ASP A 456 7.73 16.81 21.09
C ASP A 456 7.52 17.07 19.59
N TRP A 457 6.43 17.76 19.20
CA TRP A 457 6.16 18.10 17.79
C TRP A 457 7.22 19.06 17.24
N ASP A 458 7.89 18.64 16.15
CA ASP A 458 8.83 19.44 15.37
C ASP A 458 8.07 20.36 14.41
N ILE A 459 7.99 21.64 14.79
CA ILE A 459 7.27 22.68 14.06
C ILE A 459 7.96 22.99 12.73
N GLY A 460 9.29 22.94 12.71
CA GLY A 460 10.14 23.09 11.54
C GLY A 460 9.85 22.04 10.48
N ASN A 461 9.74 20.77 10.88
CA ASN A 461 9.41 19.64 10.01
C ASN A 461 7.97 19.68 9.53
N ILE A 462 6.99 20.01 10.39
CA ILE A 462 5.60 20.23 9.96
C ILE A 462 5.52 21.30 8.88
N CYS A 463 6.18 22.45 9.10
CA CYS A 463 6.26 23.51 8.12
C CYS A 463 6.96 23.07 6.83
N TRP A 464 8.04 22.28 6.94
CA TRP A 464 8.79 21.77 5.80
C TRP A 464 7.95 20.82 4.95
N THR A 465 7.33 19.78 5.51
CA THR A 465 6.51 18.82 4.75
C THR A 465 5.36 19.50 4.00
N LEU A 466 4.66 20.46 4.63
CA LEU A 466 3.59 21.23 3.99
C LEU A 466 4.09 22.15 2.86
N THR A 467 5.39 22.51 2.85
CA THR A 467 5.98 23.42 1.86
C THR A 467 6.98 22.76 0.89
N ASN A 468 7.37 21.50 1.12
CA ASN A 468 8.32 20.76 0.30
C ASN A 468 7.65 20.23 -0.99
N ARG A 469 7.39 21.15 -1.91
CA ARG A 469 6.58 20.93 -3.12
C ARG A 469 7.26 21.58 -4.33
N ARG A 470 7.04 21.03 -5.52
CA ARG A 470 7.72 21.46 -6.75
C ARG A 470 7.20 22.82 -7.21
N HIS A 471 8.09 23.78 -7.44
CA HIS A 471 7.69 25.11 -7.89
C HIS A 471 7.09 25.07 -9.30
N GLY A 472 5.88 25.60 -9.46
CA GLY A 472 5.15 25.62 -10.73
C GLY A 472 4.26 24.40 -10.99
N GLU A 473 4.35 23.35 -10.18
CA GLU A 473 3.47 22.18 -10.22
C GLU A 473 2.47 22.27 -9.07
N LYS A 474 1.16 22.30 -9.37
CA LYS A 474 0.11 22.52 -8.36
C LYS A 474 -0.19 21.23 -7.59
N THR A 475 -0.44 21.34 -6.28
CA THR A 475 -0.81 20.17 -5.45
C THR A 475 -2.13 20.36 -4.71
N ILE A 476 -2.92 19.30 -4.61
CA ILE A 476 -4.10 19.25 -3.73
C ILE A 476 -3.66 18.68 -2.39
N ALA A 477 -3.89 19.44 -1.31
CA ALA A 477 -3.56 19.07 0.05
C ALA A 477 -4.79 18.65 0.85
N TYR A 478 -4.61 17.69 1.73
CA TYR A 478 -5.61 17.13 2.62
C TYR A 478 -4.91 16.64 3.88
N ALA A 479 -5.62 16.61 5.00
CA ALA A 479 -5.04 16.23 6.30
C ALA A 479 -5.16 14.73 6.60
N GLU A 480 -6.12 14.05 5.97
CA GLU A 480 -6.45 12.63 6.05
C GLU A 480 -7.27 12.25 4.80
N SER A 481 -7.18 11.00 4.34
CA SER A 481 -7.87 10.48 3.15
C SER A 481 -9.00 9.49 3.50
N HIS A 482 -9.61 8.95 2.45
CA HIS A 482 -10.48 7.79 2.54
C HIS A 482 -9.76 6.53 3.08
N ASP A 483 -8.46 6.35 2.85
CA ASP A 483 -7.68 5.20 3.36
C ASP A 483 -7.55 5.21 4.88
N GLN A 484 -7.18 6.35 5.49
CA GLN A 484 -7.15 6.52 6.95
C GLN A 484 -8.54 6.34 7.59
N SER A 485 -9.58 6.44 6.77
CA SER A 485 -10.95 6.24 7.22
C SER A 485 -11.35 4.75 7.19
N LEU A 486 -10.59 3.86 6.55
CA LEU A 486 -10.90 2.42 6.47
C LEU A 486 -10.54 1.65 7.75
N VAL A 487 -11.15 0.47 7.91
CA VAL A 487 -10.82 -0.50 8.94
C VAL A 487 -9.33 -0.88 8.87
N GLY A 488 -8.66 -0.85 10.03
CA GLY A 488 -7.22 -1.09 10.14
C GLY A 488 -6.43 0.18 10.48
N ASP A 489 -6.95 1.36 10.17
CA ASP A 489 -6.39 2.66 10.55
C ASP A 489 -7.37 3.50 11.41
N LYS A 490 -7.04 4.76 11.68
CA LYS A 490 -7.89 5.71 12.42
C LYS A 490 -7.94 7.08 11.75
N THR A 491 -9.12 7.70 11.74
CA THR A 491 -9.28 9.13 11.42
C THR A 491 -8.49 10.01 12.41
N LEU A 492 -8.17 11.25 12.02
CA LEU A 492 -7.52 12.23 12.90
C LEU A 492 -8.27 12.38 14.23
N MET A 493 -9.60 12.38 14.18
CA MET A 493 -10.42 12.53 15.38
C MET A 493 -10.36 11.27 16.28
N MET A 494 -10.33 10.06 15.70
CA MET A 494 -10.11 8.82 16.44
C MET A 494 -8.70 8.75 17.05
N HIS A 495 -7.67 9.24 16.38
CA HIS A 495 -6.32 9.42 16.95
C HIS A 495 -6.28 10.44 18.10
N LEU A 496 -7.06 11.51 18.01
CA LEU A 496 -7.03 12.62 18.97
C LEU A 496 -7.81 12.36 20.26
N CYS A 497 -8.91 11.61 20.18
CA CYS A 497 -9.86 11.44 21.28
C CYS A 497 -10.21 9.97 21.63
N ASP A 498 -9.99 9.03 20.71
CA ASP A 498 -10.24 7.59 20.90
C ASP A 498 -11.61 7.31 21.57
N ALA A 499 -11.65 6.48 22.62
CA ALA A 499 -12.87 6.10 23.32
C ALA A 499 -13.73 7.27 23.86
N GLU A 500 -13.16 8.45 24.13
CA GLU A 500 -13.93 9.59 24.66
C GLU A 500 -14.91 10.18 23.63
N LEU A 501 -14.76 9.89 22.33
CA LEU A 501 -15.72 10.30 21.30
C LEU A 501 -17.14 9.79 21.57
N TYR A 502 -17.25 8.56 22.11
CA TYR A 502 -18.52 7.90 22.36
C TYR A 502 -19.21 8.38 23.64
N THR A 503 -18.45 8.92 24.60
CA THR A 503 -18.94 9.29 25.94
C THR A 503 -19.02 10.80 26.18
N ASN A 504 -18.14 11.58 25.54
CA ASN A 504 -17.92 12.99 25.88
C ASN A 504 -18.12 13.95 24.68
N MET A 505 -18.75 13.52 23.59
CA MET A 505 -19.18 14.43 22.51
C MET A 505 -20.53 15.11 22.75
N SER A 506 -21.24 14.85 23.85
CA SER A 506 -22.44 15.64 24.22
C SER A 506 -22.09 16.96 24.89
N VAL A 507 -22.77 18.05 24.50
CA VAL A 507 -22.63 19.38 25.14
C VAL A 507 -23.18 19.41 26.58
N LEU A 508 -24.04 18.45 26.95
CA LEU A 508 -24.60 18.31 28.30
C LEU A 508 -23.60 17.67 29.28
N GLY A 509 -22.66 16.88 28.77
CA GLY A 509 -21.57 16.29 29.54
C GLY A 509 -20.39 17.24 29.74
N PRO A 510 -19.45 16.93 30.66
CA PRO A 510 -18.24 17.72 30.83
C PRO A 510 -17.45 17.80 29.51
N LEU A 511 -16.86 18.96 29.23
CA LEU A 511 -15.81 19.09 28.23
C LEU A 511 -14.50 18.65 28.90
N THR A 512 -14.06 17.44 28.58
CA THR A 512 -12.81 16.88 29.13
C THR A 512 -11.60 17.50 28.44
N PRO A 513 -10.41 17.47 29.08
CA PRO A 513 -9.18 17.95 28.44
C PRO A 513 -8.83 17.19 27.15
N VAL A 514 -9.29 15.94 26.99
CA VAL A 514 -9.10 15.11 25.79
C VAL A 514 -9.98 15.58 24.64
N ILE A 515 -11.29 15.78 24.87
CA ILE A 515 -12.20 16.32 23.84
C ILE A 515 -11.83 17.77 23.48
N ASP A 516 -11.45 18.60 24.46
CA ASP A 516 -10.94 19.96 24.20
C ASP A 516 -9.68 19.95 23.33
N ARG A 517 -8.67 19.13 23.70
CA ARG A 517 -7.46 18.91 22.89
C ARG A 517 -7.81 18.49 21.47
N GLY A 518 -8.64 17.46 21.31
CA GLY A 518 -8.93 16.90 19.99
C GLY A 518 -9.72 17.85 19.10
N MET A 519 -10.78 18.48 19.63
CA MET A 519 -11.51 19.50 18.88
C MET A 519 -10.60 20.67 18.46
N ALA A 520 -9.72 21.13 19.35
CA ALA A 520 -8.79 22.22 19.03
C ALA A 520 -7.78 21.82 17.95
N LEU A 521 -7.10 20.67 18.11
CA LEU A 521 -6.08 20.19 17.18
C LEU A 521 -6.68 19.80 15.83
N HIS A 522 -7.86 19.18 15.76
CA HIS A 522 -8.56 18.86 14.51
C HIS A 522 -8.78 20.12 13.65
N LYS A 523 -9.29 21.21 14.25
CA LYS A 523 -9.45 22.51 13.57
C LYS A 523 -8.10 23.09 13.11
N MET A 524 -7.07 23.02 13.96
CA MET A 524 -5.76 23.60 13.67
C MET A 524 -4.97 22.85 12.59
N ILE A 525 -4.93 21.52 12.64
CA ILE A 525 -4.30 20.64 11.64
C ILE A 525 -4.89 20.92 10.26
N ARG A 526 -6.22 20.97 10.17
CA ARG A 526 -6.93 21.22 8.91
C ARG A 526 -6.71 22.65 8.40
N LEU A 527 -6.80 23.67 9.25
CA LEU A 527 -6.50 25.05 8.83
C LEU A 527 -5.04 25.26 8.42
N LEU A 528 -4.08 24.63 9.10
CA LEU A 528 -2.67 24.72 8.74
C LEU A 528 -2.42 24.05 7.38
N THR A 529 -2.98 22.86 7.17
CA THR A 529 -2.89 22.14 5.89
C THR A 529 -3.57 22.91 4.76
N HIS A 530 -4.77 23.43 4.97
CA HIS A 530 -5.53 24.24 4.02
C HIS A 530 -4.88 25.61 3.73
N GLY A 531 -4.14 26.19 4.69
CA GLY A 531 -3.41 27.45 4.51
C GLY A 531 -2.07 27.30 3.79
N LEU A 532 -1.32 26.24 4.12
CA LEU A 532 0.11 26.10 3.78
C LEU A 532 0.42 24.96 2.79
N GLY A 533 -0.38 23.90 2.81
CA GLY A 533 -0.08 22.59 2.21
C GLY A 533 -0.26 22.46 0.70
N GLY A 534 -1.02 23.34 0.04
CA GLY A 534 -1.38 23.14 -1.38
C GLY A 534 -1.91 24.35 -2.12
N GLU A 535 -2.23 24.14 -3.40
CA GLU A 535 -2.97 25.03 -4.30
C GLU A 535 -4.42 24.56 -4.54
N GLY A 536 -4.78 23.42 -3.95
CA GLY A 536 -6.15 22.98 -3.72
C GLY A 536 -6.27 22.31 -2.35
N TRP A 537 -7.51 22.17 -1.87
CA TRP A 537 -7.89 21.47 -0.65
C TRP A 537 -8.80 20.28 -1.00
N LEU A 538 -8.64 19.17 -0.30
CA LEU A 538 -9.53 18.01 -0.37
C LEU A 538 -9.95 17.56 1.04
N ASN A 539 -11.20 17.13 1.16
CA ASN A 539 -11.77 16.55 2.38
C ASN A 539 -12.66 15.35 2.01
N PHE A 540 -12.40 14.20 2.63
CA PHE A 540 -13.26 13.02 2.52
C PHE A 540 -14.51 13.11 3.40
N GLU A 541 -15.64 12.58 2.93
CA GLU A 541 -16.95 12.75 3.56
C GLU A 541 -17.03 12.24 5.01
N GLY A 542 -17.52 13.07 5.92
CA GLY A 542 -17.55 12.82 7.36
C GLY A 542 -16.37 13.43 8.11
N ASN A 543 -15.18 13.49 7.48
CA ASN A 543 -14.00 14.05 8.12
C ASN A 543 -14.11 15.58 8.27
N GLU A 544 -15.09 16.23 7.61
CA GLU A 544 -15.34 17.65 7.82
C GLU A 544 -15.75 17.99 9.26
N PHE A 545 -16.38 17.04 9.95
CA PHE A 545 -16.86 17.18 11.33
C PHE A 545 -16.20 16.24 12.34
N GLY A 546 -15.14 15.52 11.95
CA GLY A 546 -14.49 14.53 12.81
C GLY A 546 -15.42 13.34 13.11
N HIS A 547 -15.92 12.69 12.05
CA HIS A 547 -16.76 11.49 12.16
C HIS A 547 -16.10 10.41 13.05
N PRO A 548 -16.84 9.78 13.98
CA PRO A 548 -16.31 8.72 14.85
C PRO A 548 -16.17 7.39 14.09
N GLU A 549 -15.77 6.33 14.78
CA GLU A 549 -15.67 4.97 14.21
C GLU A 549 -14.67 4.92 13.04
N TRP A 550 -14.91 4.01 12.09
CA TRP A 550 -14.19 3.85 10.83
C TRP A 550 -15.19 3.39 9.75
N LEU A 551 -14.73 3.32 8.50
CA LEU A 551 -15.43 2.78 7.34
C LEU A 551 -15.01 1.32 7.16
N ASP A 552 -15.99 0.42 7.06
CA ASP A 552 -15.74 -0.96 6.65
C ASP A 552 -16.86 -1.39 5.72
N PHE A 553 -16.51 -2.06 4.63
CA PHE A 553 -17.45 -2.50 3.61
C PHE A 553 -17.89 -3.95 3.86
N PRO A 554 -19.09 -4.35 3.39
CA PRO A 554 -19.55 -5.74 3.49
C PRO A 554 -18.55 -6.72 2.88
N ARG A 555 -18.00 -7.61 3.72
CA ARG A 555 -17.07 -8.68 3.34
C ARG A 555 -17.17 -9.85 4.31
N GLU A 556 -16.62 -11.00 3.95
CA GLU A 556 -16.63 -12.21 4.77
C GLU A 556 -16.14 -11.96 6.22
N GLY A 557 -15.00 -11.27 6.37
CA GLY A 557 -14.40 -10.93 7.67
C GLY A 557 -15.23 -10.03 8.59
N ASN A 558 -16.35 -9.47 8.12
CA ASN A 558 -17.33 -8.76 8.95
C ASN A 558 -18.77 -9.27 8.78
N GLN A 559 -18.94 -10.51 8.27
CA GLN A 559 -20.24 -11.15 8.03
C GLN A 559 -21.13 -10.36 7.05
N ASN A 560 -20.53 -9.71 6.04
CA ASN A 560 -21.19 -8.84 5.06
C ASN A 560 -21.98 -7.69 5.70
N SER A 561 -21.43 -7.11 6.77
CA SER A 561 -22.09 -6.06 7.53
C SER A 561 -22.03 -4.70 6.83
N PHE A 562 -23.19 -4.04 6.76
CA PHE A 562 -23.31 -2.63 6.37
C PHE A 562 -23.19 -1.65 7.55
N TRP A 563 -22.86 -2.13 8.76
CA TRP A 563 -22.83 -1.30 9.96
C TRP A 563 -21.87 -0.11 9.87
N TYR A 564 -20.69 -0.30 9.27
CA TYR A 564 -19.69 0.76 9.08
C TYR A 564 -19.71 1.35 7.66
N ALA A 565 -20.47 0.77 6.72
CA ALA A 565 -20.56 1.20 5.33
C ALA A 565 -21.54 2.38 5.13
N ARG A 566 -21.40 3.43 5.97
CA ARG A 566 -22.38 4.52 6.11
C ARG A 566 -21.74 5.82 6.60
N ARG A 567 -22.49 6.92 6.57
CA ARG A 567 -22.10 8.22 7.14
C ARG A 567 -23.16 8.75 8.11
N GLN A 568 -22.75 8.97 9.36
CA GLN A 568 -23.60 9.44 10.46
C GLN A 568 -23.83 10.97 10.40
N LEU A 569 -24.34 11.46 9.26
CA LEU A 569 -24.48 12.89 8.96
C LEU A 569 -25.37 13.63 9.98
N ASN A 570 -26.35 12.92 10.55
CA ASN A 570 -27.23 13.36 11.63
C ASN A 570 -26.48 13.83 12.89
N LEU A 571 -25.24 13.39 13.13
CA LEU A 571 -24.40 13.85 14.24
C LEU A 571 -24.11 15.36 14.19
N THR A 572 -24.14 15.96 12.99
CA THR A 572 -23.95 17.40 12.80
C THR A 572 -25.24 18.23 12.92
N GLU A 573 -26.40 17.57 12.90
CA GLU A 573 -27.72 18.19 12.99
C GLU A 573 -28.24 18.22 14.43
N ASP A 574 -27.75 17.31 15.30
CA ASP A 574 -28.05 17.32 16.73
C ASP A 574 -27.27 18.42 17.47
N HIS A 575 -27.98 19.49 17.83
CA HIS A 575 -27.44 20.61 18.61
C HIS A 575 -27.01 20.23 20.04
N LEU A 576 -27.31 19.02 20.53
CA LEU A 576 -26.78 18.48 21.79
C LEU A 576 -25.40 17.82 21.64
N LEU A 577 -24.84 17.72 20.42
CA LEU A 577 -23.54 17.12 20.15
C LEU A 577 -22.49 18.16 19.73
N ARG A 578 -21.21 17.82 19.92
CA ARG A 578 -20.06 18.70 19.67
C ARG A 578 -19.59 18.67 18.21
N TYR A 579 -20.00 17.69 17.40
CA TYR A 579 -19.66 17.59 15.97
C TYR A 579 -20.08 18.83 15.16
N GLN A 580 -21.20 19.48 15.53
CA GLN A 580 -21.65 20.73 14.91
C GLN A 580 -20.57 21.84 14.93
N PHE A 581 -19.72 21.89 15.97
CA PHE A 581 -18.68 22.91 16.11
C PHE A 581 -17.52 22.71 15.12
N LEU A 582 -17.19 21.45 14.82
CA LEU A 582 -16.18 21.10 13.82
C LEU A 582 -16.72 21.36 12.40
N ASN A 583 -17.98 20.97 12.15
CA ASN A 583 -18.70 21.26 10.91
C ASN A 583 -18.81 22.78 10.62
N ASN A 584 -19.14 23.59 11.63
CA ASN A 584 -19.20 25.05 11.50
C ASN A 584 -17.82 25.66 11.22
N PHE A 585 -16.76 25.12 11.85
CA PHE A 585 -15.41 25.57 11.58
C PHE A 585 -14.98 25.28 10.14
N ASP A 586 -15.28 24.10 9.60
CA ASP A 586 -14.97 23.74 8.21
C ASP A 586 -15.66 24.69 7.22
N ARG A 587 -16.95 24.96 7.42
CA ARG A 587 -17.70 25.98 6.66
C ARG A 587 -17.01 27.34 6.72
N SER A 588 -16.64 27.80 7.92
CA SER A 588 -15.97 29.09 8.12
C SER A 588 -14.59 29.14 7.46
N MET A 589 -13.84 28.04 7.44
CA MET A 589 -12.55 27.91 6.76
C MET A 589 -12.70 28.05 5.24
N ASN A 590 -13.57 27.26 4.62
CA ASN A 590 -13.81 27.27 3.17
C ASN A 590 -14.36 28.63 2.68
N LEU A 591 -15.31 29.24 3.41
CA LEU A 591 -15.86 30.56 3.07
C LEU A 591 -14.84 31.69 3.26
N CYS A 592 -13.89 31.54 4.19
CA CYS A 592 -12.79 32.47 4.35
C CYS A 592 -11.80 32.35 3.18
N GLU A 593 -11.52 31.14 2.67
CA GLU A 593 -10.69 30.98 1.47
C GLU A 593 -11.37 31.51 0.22
N GLU A 594 -12.67 31.25 0.02
CA GLU A 594 -13.45 31.84 -1.09
C GLU A 594 -13.33 33.38 -1.13
N LYS A 595 -13.23 34.02 0.05
CA LYS A 595 -13.09 35.48 0.18
C LYS A 595 -11.68 36.01 -0.07
N TYR A 596 -10.63 35.29 0.37
CA TYR A 596 -9.25 35.79 0.33
C TYR A 596 -8.33 35.08 -0.68
N GLY A 597 -8.75 33.96 -1.26
CA GLY A 597 -8.11 33.29 -2.40
C GLY A 597 -6.74 32.69 -2.13
N TRP A 598 -6.47 32.22 -0.91
CA TRP A 598 -5.09 31.84 -0.55
C TRP A 598 -4.60 30.54 -1.18
N LEU A 599 -5.47 29.61 -1.59
CA LEU A 599 -5.02 28.39 -2.27
C LEU A 599 -4.47 28.72 -3.67
N HIS A 600 -5.09 29.65 -4.40
CA HIS A 600 -4.59 30.08 -5.72
C HIS A 600 -3.56 31.22 -5.67
N ALA A 601 -3.17 31.64 -4.46
CA ALA A 601 -2.04 32.54 -4.26
C ALA A 601 -0.71 31.77 -4.25
N PRO A 602 0.42 32.44 -4.58
CA PRO A 602 1.75 31.87 -4.41
C PRO A 602 2.00 31.31 -3.01
N GLN A 603 3.01 30.45 -2.91
CA GLN A 603 3.42 29.81 -1.67
C GLN A 603 3.65 30.83 -0.53
N ALA A 604 3.22 30.47 0.67
CA ALA A 604 3.27 31.34 1.84
C ALA A 604 4.70 31.74 2.24
N TYR A 605 4.84 32.93 2.82
CA TYR A 605 6.06 33.31 3.54
C TYR A 605 5.92 32.94 5.01
N ILE A 606 6.66 31.93 5.48
CA ILE A 606 6.69 31.55 6.90
C ILE A 606 7.64 32.51 7.64
N SER A 607 7.07 33.43 8.41
CA SER A 607 7.85 34.35 9.26
C SER A 607 8.27 33.74 10.59
N LEU A 608 7.54 32.75 11.11
CA LEU A 608 7.90 32.10 12.37
C LEU A 608 7.52 30.62 12.37
N LYS A 609 8.43 29.81 12.91
CA LYS A 609 8.28 28.38 13.21
C LYS A 609 9.13 28.11 14.46
N HIS A 610 8.53 28.28 15.64
CA HIS A 610 9.26 28.36 16.90
C HIS A 610 9.08 27.09 17.73
N GLU A 611 10.15 26.31 17.90
CA GLU A 611 10.08 24.98 18.54
C GLU A 611 9.72 25.00 20.04
N GLY A 612 10.20 26.00 20.79
CA GLY A 612 9.92 26.12 22.23
C GLY A 612 8.47 26.49 22.47
N ASP A 613 8.09 27.71 22.06
CA ASP A 613 6.72 28.24 22.14
C ASP A 613 5.67 27.45 21.34
N LYS A 614 6.09 26.55 20.43
CA LYS A 614 5.22 25.82 19.48
C LYS A 614 4.32 26.75 18.63
N VAL A 615 4.86 27.90 18.21
CA VAL A 615 4.13 28.92 17.43
C VAL A 615 4.53 28.92 15.95
N ILE A 616 3.53 28.97 15.07
CA ILE A 616 3.69 29.17 13.62
C ILE A 616 3.05 30.49 13.21
N VAL A 617 3.75 31.28 12.41
CA VAL A 617 3.21 32.48 11.74
C VAL A 617 3.64 32.52 10.28
N PHE A 618 2.68 32.70 9.38
CA PHE A 618 2.95 32.88 7.95
C PHE A 618 1.98 33.85 7.27
N GLU A 619 2.41 34.43 6.16
CA GLU A 619 1.59 35.29 5.29
C GLU A 619 1.30 34.57 3.97
N ARG A 620 0.02 34.52 3.56
CA ARG A 620 -0.41 34.06 2.24
C ARG A 620 -1.60 34.91 1.77
N ALA A 621 -1.65 35.26 0.48
CA ALA A 621 -2.67 36.16 -0.10
C ALA A 621 -2.93 37.49 0.65
N GLY A 622 -1.95 38.02 1.37
CA GLY A 622 -2.08 39.26 2.14
C GLY A 622 -2.86 39.13 3.47
N VAL A 623 -3.20 37.90 3.88
CA VAL A 623 -3.64 37.58 5.24
C VAL A 623 -2.51 36.93 6.05
N VAL A 624 -2.53 37.15 7.37
CA VAL A 624 -1.54 36.62 8.32
C VAL A 624 -2.18 35.49 9.12
N PHE A 625 -1.59 34.31 9.08
CA PHE A 625 -2.02 33.17 9.88
C PHE A 625 -1.16 33.07 11.14
N VAL A 626 -1.81 32.80 12.28
CA VAL A 626 -1.16 32.64 13.59
C VAL A 626 -1.68 31.37 14.24
N PHE A 627 -0.77 30.47 14.65
CA PHE A 627 -1.08 29.21 15.34
C PHE A 627 -0.23 29.09 16.61
N ASN A 628 -0.82 28.64 17.72
CA ASN A 628 -0.10 28.21 18.92
C ASN A 628 -0.48 26.75 19.23
N PHE A 629 0.43 25.82 18.89
CA PHE A 629 0.29 24.39 19.15
C PHE A 629 0.72 23.98 20.57
N HIS A 630 1.20 24.90 21.41
CA HIS A 630 1.66 24.56 22.75
C HIS A 630 0.51 23.94 23.56
N PRO A 631 0.71 22.79 24.24
CA PRO A 631 -0.36 22.12 24.98
C PRO A 631 -0.94 22.92 26.16
N THR A 632 -0.19 23.89 26.72
CA THR A 632 -0.53 24.59 27.97
C THR A 632 -0.25 26.10 27.97
N GLN A 633 0.81 26.58 27.31
CA GLN A 633 1.19 28.00 27.38
C GLN A 633 0.37 28.91 26.45
N SER A 634 -0.05 30.04 27.02
CA SER A 634 -0.76 31.13 26.32
C SER A 634 0.09 32.39 26.39
N PHE A 635 0.21 33.14 25.29
CA PHE A 635 1.12 34.27 25.19
C PHE A 635 0.36 35.59 25.00
N THR A 636 0.48 36.54 25.95
CA THR A 636 -0.33 37.77 25.98
C THR A 636 0.09 38.83 24.94
N ASP A 637 1.38 39.14 24.87
CA ASP A 637 1.94 40.17 23.98
C ASP A 637 2.93 39.55 22.99
N TYR A 638 2.50 38.49 22.29
CA TYR A 638 3.40 37.77 21.38
C TYR A 638 3.68 38.57 20.12
N ARG A 639 4.95 38.88 19.84
CA ARG A 639 5.33 39.71 18.69
C ARG A 639 5.44 38.87 17.42
N ILE A 640 4.68 39.27 16.40
CA ILE A 640 4.67 38.64 15.08
C ILE A 640 5.12 39.65 14.00
N GLY A 641 5.83 39.16 12.97
CA GLY A 641 6.28 39.98 11.84
C GLY A 641 5.20 40.08 10.76
N ILE A 642 5.05 41.25 10.15
CA ILE A 642 4.06 41.55 9.08
C ILE A 642 4.71 42.42 8.01
N GLU A 643 4.46 42.12 6.73
CA GLU A 643 5.10 42.85 5.62
C GLU A 643 4.43 44.18 5.28
N VAL A 644 3.10 44.21 5.26
CA VAL A 644 2.33 45.40 4.89
C VAL A 644 1.90 46.15 6.14
N PRO A 645 2.27 47.44 6.32
CA PRO A 645 1.86 48.20 7.48
C PRO A 645 0.38 48.57 7.42
N GLY A 646 -0.27 48.62 8.58
CA GLY A 646 -1.63 49.14 8.75
C GLY A 646 -2.29 48.67 10.03
N THR A 647 -3.62 48.57 9.98
CA THR A 647 -4.44 47.98 11.05
C THR A 647 -5.01 46.66 10.55
N TYR A 648 -4.84 45.58 11.31
CA TYR A 648 -5.37 44.27 11.02
C TYR A 648 -6.53 43.93 11.96
N ARG A 649 -7.43 43.04 11.52
CA ARG A 649 -8.48 42.43 12.36
C ARG A 649 -8.55 40.93 12.11
N ILE A 650 -9.10 40.21 13.08
CA ILE A 650 -9.42 38.78 12.96
C ILE A 650 -10.54 38.58 11.93
N VAL A 651 -10.36 37.59 11.05
CA VAL A 651 -11.34 37.19 10.02
C VAL A 651 -11.72 35.70 10.09
N LEU A 652 -10.93 34.90 10.80
CA LEU A 652 -11.24 33.53 11.21
C LEU A 652 -10.55 33.26 12.55
N ASN A 653 -11.21 32.53 13.46
CA ASN A 653 -10.67 32.23 14.79
C ASN A 653 -11.20 30.85 15.25
N THR A 654 -10.31 29.93 15.65
CA THR A 654 -10.70 28.59 16.14
C THR A 654 -11.28 28.61 17.55
N ASP A 655 -11.08 29.68 18.33
CA ASP A 655 -11.48 29.78 19.75
C ASP A 655 -12.89 30.36 19.96
N THR A 656 -13.67 30.64 18.91
CA THR A 656 -15.04 31.19 19.07
C THR A 656 -16.02 30.16 19.64
N LYS A 657 -17.13 30.61 20.26
CA LYS A 657 -18.18 29.70 20.73
C LYS A 657 -18.82 28.88 19.61
N GLU A 658 -18.98 29.45 18.42
CA GLU A 658 -19.51 28.78 17.23
C GLU A 658 -18.62 27.63 16.74
N HIS A 659 -17.31 27.71 17.00
CA HIS A 659 -16.33 26.67 16.71
C HIS A 659 -15.99 25.82 17.95
N GLY A 660 -16.78 25.91 19.03
CA GLY A 660 -16.60 25.11 20.25
C GLY A 660 -15.43 25.52 21.15
N GLY A 661 -14.89 26.73 20.99
CA GLY A 661 -13.79 27.28 21.80
C GLY A 661 -14.22 28.08 23.03
N PHE A 662 -13.24 28.68 23.71
CA PHE A 662 -13.46 29.38 24.97
C PHE A 662 -13.90 30.84 24.83
N ASN A 663 -13.69 31.43 23.65
CA ASN A 663 -13.94 32.83 23.28
C ASN A 663 -13.08 33.82 24.07
N ARG A 664 -11.79 33.53 24.16
CA ARG A 664 -10.76 34.30 24.89
C ARG A 664 -10.25 35.51 24.10
N ILE A 665 -10.42 35.52 22.78
CA ILE A 665 -9.93 36.57 21.87
C ILE A 665 -11.11 37.41 21.38
N ASP A 666 -11.13 38.72 21.66
CA ASP A 666 -12.14 39.64 21.12
C ASP A 666 -11.88 39.89 19.62
N GLN A 667 -12.81 39.48 18.77
CA GLN A 667 -12.74 39.65 17.32
C GLN A 667 -12.74 41.12 16.87
N ASN A 668 -13.20 42.04 17.71
CA ASN A 668 -13.21 43.48 17.42
C ASN A 668 -11.84 44.15 17.63
N THR A 669 -10.86 43.42 18.19
CA THR A 669 -9.50 43.91 18.43
C THR A 669 -8.86 44.40 17.12
N ARG A 670 -8.29 45.60 17.18
CA ARG A 670 -7.55 46.23 16.08
C ARG A 670 -6.06 46.10 16.36
N PHE A 671 -5.36 45.35 15.52
CA PHE A 671 -3.92 45.09 15.66
C PHE A 671 -3.15 46.11 14.82
N PHE A 672 -2.41 47.00 15.46
CA PHE A 672 -1.69 48.10 14.79
C PHE A 672 -0.24 47.69 14.55
N THR A 673 0.23 47.76 13.31
CA THR A 673 1.63 47.46 13.00
C THR A 673 2.56 48.62 13.37
N GLU A 674 3.65 48.31 14.06
CA GLU A 674 4.79 49.21 14.27
C GLU A 674 5.87 48.97 13.22
N LYS A 675 6.53 50.04 12.76
CA LYS A 675 7.63 49.97 11.79
C LYS A 675 8.94 49.53 12.44
N LEU A 676 8.97 48.27 12.86
CA LEU A 676 10.12 47.57 13.44
C LEU A 676 10.30 46.25 12.70
N GLU A 677 11.52 45.95 12.29
CA GLU A 677 11.83 44.68 11.62
C GLU A 677 11.76 43.52 12.62
N TRP A 678 11.02 42.47 12.27
CA TRP A 678 10.89 41.26 13.09
C TRP A 678 10.75 40.03 12.21
N ASN A 679 11.57 39.01 12.47
CA ASN A 679 11.63 37.75 11.71
C ASN A 679 11.62 37.92 10.17
N GLY A 680 12.40 38.86 9.65
CA GLY A 680 12.52 39.13 8.22
C GLY A 680 11.30 39.81 7.58
N ARG A 681 10.39 40.40 8.38
CA ARG A 681 9.28 41.25 7.91
C ARG A 681 9.51 42.69 8.35
N LYS A 682 9.08 43.65 7.52
CA LYS A 682 9.37 45.10 7.70
C LYS A 682 8.68 45.77 8.90
N ASN A 683 7.62 45.16 9.42
CA ASN A 683 6.83 45.68 10.52
C ASN A 683 6.52 44.54 11.51
N CYS A 684 6.03 44.87 12.70
CA CYS A 684 5.53 43.90 13.65
C CYS A 684 4.23 44.35 14.33
N THR A 685 3.48 43.42 14.89
CA THR A 685 2.39 43.69 15.83
C THR A 685 2.50 42.71 17.01
N HIS A 686 1.85 43.02 18.11
CA HIS A 686 1.66 42.10 19.23
C HIS A 686 0.26 41.49 19.17
N VAL A 687 0.13 40.23 19.60
CA VAL A 687 -1.12 39.46 19.61
C VAL A 687 -1.22 38.62 20.87
N TYR A 688 -2.44 38.44 21.38
CA TYR A 688 -2.75 37.42 22.38
C TYR A 688 -3.03 36.08 21.68
N ILE A 689 -2.24 35.05 21.99
CA ILE A 689 -2.37 33.71 21.40
C ILE A 689 -2.54 32.66 22.51
N PRO A 690 -3.77 32.25 22.84
CA PRO A 690 -4.04 31.17 23.79
C PRO A 690 -3.47 29.81 23.32
N CYS A 691 -3.20 28.91 24.26
CA CYS A 691 -2.81 27.52 23.97
C CYS A 691 -3.85 26.81 23.09
N ARG A 692 -3.36 25.99 22.14
CA ARG A 692 -4.15 25.26 21.13
C ARG A 692 -5.19 26.16 20.44
N THR A 693 -4.75 27.30 19.90
CA THR A 693 -5.60 28.17 19.07
C THR A 693 -4.93 28.58 17.77
N ALA A 694 -5.76 28.96 16.80
CA ALA A 694 -5.31 29.57 15.57
C ALA A 694 -6.31 30.65 15.11
N PHE A 695 -5.80 31.70 14.48
CA PHE A 695 -6.61 32.73 13.87
C PHE A 695 -5.93 33.33 12.64
N VAL A 696 -6.74 33.93 11.78
CA VAL A 696 -6.32 34.60 10.54
C VAL A 696 -6.63 36.08 10.68
N LEU A 697 -5.65 36.92 10.37
CA LEU A 697 -5.74 38.38 10.35
C LEU A 697 -5.78 38.89 8.92
N ALA A 698 -6.67 39.84 8.62
CA ALA A 698 -6.67 40.59 7.37
C ALA A 698 -6.55 42.09 7.63
N LEU A 699 -6.02 42.82 6.65
CA LEU A 699 -5.91 44.28 6.69
C LEU A 699 -7.31 44.92 6.71
N GLU A 700 -7.55 45.89 7.60
CA GLU A 700 -8.87 46.50 7.83
C GLU A 700 -9.47 47.16 6.57
N SER A 701 -8.61 47.60 5.65
CA SER A 701 -9.00 48.13 4.33
C SER A 701 -9.47 47.04 3.34
N SER A 702 -9.03 45.79 3.45
CA SER A 702 -9.55 44.68 2.63
C SER A 702 -10.85 44.09 3.20
N ILE A 703 -11.10 44.28 4.49
CA ILE A 703 -12.35 43.87 5.14
C ILE A 703 -13.52 44.79 4.72
N SER A 704 -13.25 46.07 4.50
CA SER A 704 -14.26 47.12 4.28
C SER A 704 -14.63 47.39 2.81
N GLN A 705 -13.99 46.74 1.84
CA GLN A 705 -14.29 46.92 0.41
C GLN A 705 -15.51 46.13 -0.12
N ASN A 706 -16.26 45.42 0.73
CA ASN A 706 -17.60 44.92 0.39
C ASN A 706 -18.52 44.89 1.62
N PRO A 707 -19.69 45.58 1.61
CA PRO A 707 -20.69 45.47 2.67
C PRO A 707 -21.47 44.14 2.57
N PRO A 708 -22.15 43.70 3.66
CA PRO A 708 -22.85 42.42 3.69
C PRO A 708 -24.23 42.46 3.00
N LEU A 709 -24.68 41.28 2.57
CA LEU A 709 -26.04 40.94 2.10
C LEU A 709 -26.53 41.62 0.80
N ILE A 710 -26.53 40.85 -0.29
CA ILE A 710 -27.52 41.00 -1.36
C ILE A 710 -28.38 39.74 -1.43
N ILE A 711 -29.64 39.91 -1.06
CA ILE A 711 -30.75 39.04 -1.42
C ILE A 711 -30.86 39.02 -2.96
N VAL A 712 -30.85 37.82 -3.54
CA VAL A 712 -31.24 37.44 -4.92
C VAL A 712 -31.67 38.60 -5.85
N LYS A 713 -30.82 38.95 -6.84
CA LYS A 713 -31.26 39.44 -8.18
C LYS A 713 -30.13 39.54 -9.24
N MET A 714 -30.54 39.52 -10.50
CA MET A 714 -29.74 39.24 -11.72
C MET A 714 -28.94 40.42 -12.34
N PHE A 715 -27.96 40.04 -13.18
CA PHE A 715 -27.55 40.60 -14.49
C PHE A 715 -26.47 41.73 -14.69
N LYS A 716 -25.53 41.39 -15.61
CA LYS A 716 -24.85 42.19 -16.69
C LYS A 716 -23.55 43.04 -16.47
N SER A 717 -22.44 42.49 -17.00
CA SER A 717 -21.46 43.04 -17.99
C SER A 717 -20.53 44.25 -17.72
N GLY A 718 -19.24 44.16 -18.14
CA GLY A 718 -18.51 45.32 -18.72
C GLY A 718 -16.97 45.51 -18.56
N ILE A 719 -16.14 44.75 -19.29
CA ILE A 719 -14.92 45.14 -20.09
C ILE A 719 -13.88 46.22 -19.61
N SER A 720 -12.57 45.90 -19.81
CA SER A 720 -11.37 46.77 -20.11
C SER A 720 -10.58 47.46 -18.96
N ALA A 721 -9.25 47.72 -19.01
CA ALA A 721 -8.05 47.16 -19.71
C ALA A 721 -6.75 47.97 -19.36
N PHE A 722 -5.58 47.54 -19.89
CA PHE A 722 -4.30 48.28 -20.16
C PHE A 722 -3.17 48.47 -19.10
N ALA A 723 -2.01 47.83 -19.39
CA ALA A 723 -0.64 48.42 -19.57
C ALA A 723 0.15 49.07 -18.37
N ARG A 724 1.50 49.20 -18.35
CA ARG A 724 2.63 48.84 -19.26
C ARG A 724 4.01 48.92 -18.50
N THR A 725 5.05 48.20 -18.99
CA THR A 725 6.53 48.48 -18.95
C THR A 725 7.24 48.91 -17.64
N ALA A 726 8.43 48.39 -17.26
CA ALA A 726 9.71 48.53 -17.99
C ALA A 726 10.88 47.62 -17.46
N ARG A 727 11.97 47.50 -18.24
CA ARG A 727 13.31 46.91 -17.90
C ARG A 727 14.36 48.04 -17.77
N PRO A 728 15.46 47.93 -16.98
CA PRO A 728 16.79 47.39 -17.43
C PRO A 728 17.65 46.74 -16.28
N SER A 729 18.95 46.38 -16.38
CA SER A 729 19.75 45.60 -17.37
C SER A 729 21.21 45.32 -16.88
N PHE A 730 21.83 44.18 -17.25
CA PHE A 730 23.28 43.82 -17.12
C PHE A 730 23.85 43.59 -15.68
N ALA A 731 24.97 42.88 -15.45
CA ALA A 731 26.09 42.45 -16.30
C ALA A 731 26.68 41.05 -15.97
N ALA A 732 27.72 40.61 -16.67
CA ALA A 732 28.27 39.23 -16.68
C ALA A 732 29.62 39.06 -15.96
N ALA A 733 30.00 37.80 -15.67
CA ALA A 733 31.37 37.39 -15.31
C ALA A 733 31.69 35.97 -15.85
N THR A 734 32.97 35.68 -16.11
CA THR A 734 33.43 34.60 -17.01
C THR A 734 34.03 33.36 -16.34
N ARG A 735 33.97 32.24 -17.09
CA ARG A 735 34.48 30.88 -16.82
C ARG A 735 35.94 30.80 -16.32
N ARG A 736 36.23 29.71 -15.60
CA ARG A 736 37.44 28.89 -15.84
C ARG A 736 37.14 27.40 -15.63
N ALA A 737 37.85 26.53 -16.36
CA ALA A 737 37.63 25.08 -16.38
C ALA A 737 38.90 24.32 -15.99
N VAL A 738 38.75 23.10 -15.48
CA VAL A 738 39.81 22.12 -15.25
C VAL A 738 39.35 20.76 -15.79
N ARG A 739 40.27 20.01 -16.43
CA ARG A 739 40.03 18.69 -17.02
C ARG A 739 40.45 17.56 -16.06
N PRO A 740 39.92 16.32 -16.22
CA PRO A 740 40.09 15.24 -15.26
C PRO A 740 41.43 14.50 -15.41
N ALA A 741 41.83 13.81 -14.35
CA ALA A 741 42.90 12.81 -14.36
C ALA A 741 42.35 11.44 -13.96
N SER A 742 42.67 10.42 -14.74
CA SER A 742 42.31 9.02 -14.54
C SER A 742 43.30 8.31 -13.62
N LEU A 743 42.83 7.45 -12.70
CA LEU A 743 43.68 6.46 -12.03
C LEU A 743 42.94 5.12 -11.84
N ASN A 744 43.54 4.05 -12.36
CA ASN A 744 43.14 2.66 -12.16
C ASN A 744 43.91 2.10 -10.97
N ILE A 745 43.24 1.53 -9.95
CA ILE A 745 43.87 0.60 -8.99
C ILE A 745 42.89 -0.53 -8.67
N LYS A 746 43.30 -1.78 -8.92
CA LYS A 746 42.69 -2.99 -8.36
C LYS A 746 43.44 -3.40 -7.09
N ALA A 747 42.73 -3.70 -6.02
CA ALA A 747 43.23 -4.40 -4.83
C ALA A 747 42.09 -5.26 -4.22
N PRO A 748 42.39 -6.41 -3.59
CA PRO A 748 41.36 -7.31 -3.04
C PRO A 748 40.69 -6.71 -1.78
N ILE A 749 39.41 -7.04 -1.58
CA ILE A 749 38.46 -6.25 -0.77
C ILE A 749 38.42 -6.63 0.73
N PHE A 750 39.15 -7.66 1.15
CA PHE A 750 39.17 -8.19 2.54
C PHE A 750 39.55 -7.20 3.65
N SER A 751 39.93 -5.95 3.35
CA SER A 751 40.33 -4.93 4.33
C SER A 751 39.24 -3.92 4.72
N ARG A 752 37.96 -4.10 4.33
CA ARG A 752 36.94 -3.05 4.53
C ARG A 752 36.33 -2.94 5.94
N PHE A 753 36.34 -4.00 6.75
CA PHE A 753 35.66 -4.03 8.06
C PHE A 753 36.57 -4.28 9.28
N ALA A 754 37.89 -4.36 9.08
CA ALA A 754 38.83 -4.61 10.18
C ALA A 754 40.02 -3.65 10.13
N SER A 755 39.97 -2.58 10.93
CA SER A 755 41.16 -1.83 11.32
C SER A 755 41.72 -2.44 12.60
N THR A 756 42.68 -3.37 12.48
CA THR A 756 43.23 -4.14 13.62
C THR A 756 43.99 -3.30 14.68
N ALA A 757 43.96 -1.97 14.56
CA ALA A 757 44.32 -1.02 15.60
C ALA A 757 43.08 -0.18 15.92
N GLY A 758 42.49 -0.41 17.10
CA GLY A 758 41.41 0.42 17.63
C GLY A 758 41.85 1.87 17.77
N VAL A 759 40.91 2.79 17.62
CA VAL A 759 41.15 4.24 17.59
C VAL A 759 41.59 4.80 18.94
N GLY A 760 41.24 4.11 20.03
CA GLY A 760 41.68 4.42 21.39
C GLY A 760 40.53 4.50 22.38
N ASP A 761 40.73 5.29 23.43
CA ASP A 761 39.73 5.55 24.47
C ASP A 761 38.88 6.78 24.12
N GLY A 762 37.57 6.60 24.08
CA GLY A 762 36.57 7.67 24.08
C GLY A 762 35.93 7.86 25.46
N LYS A 763 35.08 8.88 25.57
CA LYS A 763 34.31 9.20 26.78
C LYS A 763 32.83 9.30 26.43
N ILE A 764 31.96 8.73 27.27
CA ILE A 764 30.50 8.85 27.12
C ILE A 764 30.11 10.33 27.19
N TYR A 765 29.57 10.84 26.09
CA TYR A 765 29.16 12.23 25.93
C TYR A 765 27.69 12.41 26.35
N GLN A 766 26.83 11.49 25.89
CA GLN A 766 25.39 11.50 26.15
C GLN A 766 24.83 10.07 26.13
N VAL A 767 23.75 9.84 26.90
CA VAL A 767 22.98 8.59 26.91
C VAL A 767 21.51 8.97 26.70
N ILE A 768 20.81 8.27 25.81
CA ILE A 768 19.39 8.48 25.45
C ILE A 768 18.75 7.10 25.30
N GLY A 769 18.22 6.53 26.38
CA GLY A 769 17.77 5.13 26.41
C GLY A 769 18.91 4.20 25.95
N ALA A 770 18.64 3.32 24.99
CA ALA A 770 19.64 2.40 24.43
C ALA A 770 20.70 3.05 23.51
N VAL A 771 20.65 4.38 23.29
CA VAL A 771 21.64 5.11 22.47
C VAL A 771 22.70 5.74 23.38
N VAL A 772 23.97 5.50 23.06
CA VAL A 772 25.12 6.06 23.77
C VAL A 772 26.02 6.79 22.78
N ASP A 773 26.08 8.12 22.89
CA ASP A 773 26.99 8.93 22.09
C ASP A 773 28.35 9.02 22.81
N VAL A 774 29.43 8.64 22.13
CA VAL A 774 30.81 8.58 22.65
C VAL A 774 31.68 9.58 21.91
N LYS A 775 32.39 10.45 22.63
CA LYS A 775 33.32 11.43 22.08
C LYS A 775 34.76 10.94 22.21
N PHE A 776 35.50 11.01 21.11
CA PHE A 776 36.92 10.70 21.05
C PHE A 776 37.74 11.99 21.04
N ASP A 777 38.91 11.97 21.69
CA ASP A 777 39.84 13.11 21.71
C ASP A 777 40.68 13.21 20.41
N THR A 778 40.34 12.44 19.36
CA THR A 778 41.08 12.33 18.09
C THR A 778 40.18 12.44 16.85
N ASP A 779 40.71 12.97 15.75
CA ASP A 779 40.00 13.10 14.45
C ASP A 779 39.84 11.76 13.70
N LYS A 780 40.50 10.70 14.16
CA LYS A 780 40.14 9.33 13.78
C LYS A 780 38.96 8.89 14.65
N LEU A 781 37.98 8.24 14.03
CA LEU A 781 36.81 7.68 14.71
C LEU A 781 36.66 6.19 14.40
N PRO A 782 36.16 5.38 15.33
CA PRO A 782 35.90 3.97 15.09
C PRO A 782 34.95 3.77 13.88
N PRO A 783 35.23 2.83 12.97
CA PRO A 783 34.31 2.49 11.87
C PRO A 783 32.88 2.19 12.33
N ILE A 784 31.91 2.38 11.43
CA ILE A 784 30.54 1.88 11.65
C ILE A 784 30.59 0.35 11.75
N LEU A 785 29.75 -0.21 12.62
CA LEU A 785 29.72 -1.61 13.08
C LEU A 785 30.82 -2.04 14.05
N ASN A 786 31.83 -1.21 14.38
CA ASN A 786 32.79 -1.56 15.45
C ASN A 786 32.10 -1.66 16.80
N ALA A 787 32.60 -2.57 17.65
CA ALA A 787 32.23 -2.68 19.04
C ALA A 787 33.11 -1.77 19.92
N LEU A 788 32.48 -1.03 20.83
CA LEU A 788 33.12 -0.35 21.94
C LEU A 788 32.79 -1.08 23.25
N GLU A 789 33.70 -1.06 24.21
CA GLU A 789 33.52 -1.64 25.54
C GLU A 789 33.57 -0.55 26.63
N THR A 790 32.57 -0.55 27.52
CA THR A 790 32.52 0.33 28.71
C THR A 790 32.21 -0.50 29.95
N ASP A 791 32.65 -0.01 31.12
CA ASP A 791 32.17 -0.52 32.41
C ASP A 791 30.81 0.11 32.73
N ASN A 792 29.85 -0.70 33.19
CA ASN A 792 28.62 -0.26 33.84
C ASN A 792 28.49 -1.01 35.17
N ASN A 793 28.71 -0.31 36.29
CA ASN A 793 28.64 -0.87 37.66
C ASN A 793 29.49 -2.14 37.89
N GLY A 794 30.67 -2.26 37.26
CA GLY A 794 31.54 -3.44 37.35
C GLY A 794 31.16 -4.59 36.40
N GLN A 795 30.17 -4.39 35.53
CA GLN A 795 29.84 -5.30 34.42
C GLN A 795 30.28 -4.69 33.09
N LYS A 796 30.66 -5.56 32.15
CA LYS A 796 31.07 -5.16 30.80
C LYS A 796 29.83 -4.92 29.93
N LEU A 797 29.67 -3.69 29.43
CA LEU A 797 28.66 -3.33 28.44
C LEU A 797 29.32 -3.15 27.07
N VAL A 798 28.72 -3.77 26.04
CA VAL A 798 29.12 -3.62 24.63
C VAL A 798 28.19 -2.63 23.92
N LEU A 799 28.80 -1.71 23.16
CA LEU A 799 28.12 -0.72 22.34
C LEU A 799 28.53 -0.92 20.87
N GLU A 800 27.61 -0.91 19.91
CA GLU A 800 27.92 -0.97 18.48
C GLU A 800 27.84 0.42 17.84
N VAL A 801 28.87 0.84 17.11
CA VAL A 801 28.90 2.14 16.41
C VAL A 801 27.92 2.13 15.23
N ALA A 802 26.89 2.98 15.30
CA ALA A 802 25.82 3.06 14.30
C ALA A 802 25.96 4.25 13.34
N GLN A 803 26.53 5.37 13.79
CA GLN A 803 26.68 6.60 12.99
C GLN A 803 27.82 7.50 13.50
N HIS A 804 28.42 8.30 12.62
CA HIS A 804 29.30 9.40 13.00
C HIS A 804 28.51 10.73 13.00
N LEU A 805 28.56 11.49 14.10
CA LEU A 805 27.74 12.70 14.27
C LEU A 805 28.50 14.01 13.98
N GLY A 806 29.82 13.95 13.83
CA GLY A 806 30.69 15.14 13.79
C GLY A 806 31.29 15.47 15.16
N GLU A 807 32.15 16.51 15.23
CA GLU A 807 32.89 16.92 16.45
C GLU A 807 33.60 15.79 17.20
N ASN A 808 34.10 14.80 16.47
CA ASN A 808 34.71 13.57 16.98
C ASN A 808 33.77 12.73 17.88
N VAL A 809 32.46 12.82 17.67
CA VAL A 809 31.42 12.02 18.33
C VAL A 809 30.90 10.92 17.41
N VAL A 810 30.80 9.70 17.95
CA VAL A 810 30.09 8.57 17.33
C VAL A 810 28.85 8.22 18.14
N ARG A 811 27.76 7.87 17.44
CA ARG A 811 26.53 7.35 18.03
C ARG A 811 26.58 5.84 18.06
N CYS A 812 26.38 5.26 19.23
CA CYS A 812 26.39 3.82 19.44
C CYS A 812 25.04 3.32 19.96
N ILE A 813 24.76 2.04 19.72
CA ILE A 813 23.60 1.32 20.24
C ILE A 813 24.11 0.33 21.29
N ALA A 814 23.51 0.33 22.49
CA ALA A 814 23.87 -0.60 23.56
C ALA A 814 23.29 -2.01 23.30
N MET A 815 24.08 -3.04 23.62
CA MET A 815 23.66 -4.45 23.56
C MET A 815 23.03 -4.95 24.87
N ASP A 816 23.04 -4.14 25.93
CA ASP A 816 22.43 -4.43 27.23
C ASP A 816 22.05 -3.11 27.94
N GLY A 817 21.48 -3.17 29.14
CA GLY A 817 21.00 -2.04 29.93
C GLY A 817 22.02 -0.91 30.10
N THR A 818 21.53 0.33 29.98
CA THR A 818 22.35 1.56 30.10
C THR A 818 22.20 2.25 31.46
N GLU A 819 21.34 1.71 32.33
CA GLU A 819 21.12 2.14 33.69
C GLU A 819 22.42 2.07 34.50
N GLY A 820 22.89 3.23 34.96
CA GLY A 820 24.17 3.37 35.67
C GLY A 820 25.28 4.04 34.87
N LEU A 821 25.16 4.16 33.55
CA LEU A 821 26.14 4.90 32.74
C LEU A 821 26.15 6.39 33.11
N VAL A 822 27.35 6.92 33.34
CA VAL A 822 27.59 8.33 33.66
C VAL A 822 28.37 9.03 32.55
N ARG A 823 28.05 10.30 32.29
CA ARG A 823 28.81 11.13 31.34
C ARG A 823 30.27 11.26 31.81
N GLY A 824 31.20 11.14 30.87
CA GLY A 824 32.64 11.11 31.13
C GLY A 824 33.22 9.73 31.44
N ALA A 825 32.39 8.68 31.60
CA ALA A 825 32.87 7.30 31.71
C ALA A 825 33.63 6.87 30.44
N LYS A 826 34.64 6.00 30.60
CA LYS A 826 35.52 5.55 29.53
C LYS A 826 34.86 4.46 28.68
N ALA A 827 34.86 4.63 27.36
CA ALA A 827 34.48 3.61 26.39
C ALA A 827 35.64 3.37 25.40
N SER A 828 36.09 2.13 25.24
CA SER A 828 37.28 1.78 24.46
C SER A 828 36.90 1.11 23.14
N ASP A 829 37.47 1.55 22.01
CA ASP A 829 37.26 0.88 20.72
C ASP A 829 38.04 -0.44 20.63
N THR A 830 37.34 -1.54 20.34
CA THR A 830 37.94 -2.87 20.17
C THR A 830 38.69 -3.02 18.84
N GLY A 831 38.46 -2.13 17.87
CA GLY A 831 39.04 -2.19 16.53
C GLY A 831 38.36 -3.19 15.57
N ALA A 832 37.32 -3.89 16.03
CA ALA A 832 36.56 -4.86 15.23
C ALA A 832 35.05 -4.76 15.52
N PRO A 833 34.19 -5.36 14.67
CA PRO A 833 32.79 -5.59 15.01
C PRO A 833 32.62 -6.53 16.21
N ILE A 834 31.38 -6.66 16.71
CA ILE A 834 31.05 -7.65 17.75
C ILE A 834 31.49 -9.04 17.26
N THR A 835 32.35 -9.72 18.03
CA THR A 835 32.86 -11.06 17.72
C THR A 835 32.43 -12.06 18.78
N ILE A 836 32.00 -13.24 18.35
CA ILE A 836 31.40 -14.30 19.19
C ILE A 836 32.25 -15.58 19.14
N PRO A 837 32.23 -16.47 20.14
CA PRO A 837 32.85 -17.78 20.03
C PRO A 837 32.07 -18.65 19.03
N VAL A 838 32.79 -19.47 18.24
CA VAL A 838 32.19 -20.36 17.23
C VAL A 838 32.75 -21.78 17.32
N GLY A 839 32.12 -22.73 16.63
CA GLY A 839 32.56 -24.13 16.51
C GLY A 839 32.13 -25.05 17.65
N PRO A 840 32.61 -26.30 17.70
CA PRO A 840 31.99 -27.37 18.49
C PRO A 840 31.82 -27.08 19.99
N ALA A 841 32.66 -26.21 20.57
CA ALA A 841 32.52 -25.75 21.96
C ALA A 841 31.22 -24.96 22.24
N THR A 842 30.48 -24.51 21.23
CA THR A 842 29.16 -23.86 21.37
C THR A 842 28.00 -24.85 21.42
N LEU A 843 28.22 -26.13 21.08
CA LEU A 843 27.17 -27.14 21.07
C LEU A 843 26.74 -27.49 22.50
N GLY A 844 25.43 -27.58 22.71
CA GLY A 844 24.79 -27.77 24.01
C GLY A 844 24.92 -26.57 24.95
N ARG A 845 25.38 -25.40 24.47
CA ARG A 845 25.54 -24.17 25.26
C ARG A 845 24.47 -23.14 24.90
N ILE A 846 24.18 -22.24 25.84
CA ILE A 846 23.34 -21.05 25.60
C ILE A 846 24.20 -19.79 25.70
N MET A 847 24.13 -18.93 24.69
CA MET A 847 24.82 -17.62 24.66
C MET A 847 23.86 -16.46 24.34
N ASN A 848 24.24 -15.27 24.79
CA ASN A 848 23.56 -14.01 24.44
C ASN A 848 24.06 -13.45 23.09
N VAL A 849 23.59 -12.25 22.73
CA VAL A 849 23.97 -11.54 21.49
C VAL A 849 25.49 -11.27 21.36
N THR A 850 26.20 -11.00 22.47
CA THR A 850 27.66 -10.75 22.48
C THR A 850 28.50 -12.04 22.50
N GLY A 851 27.85 -13.21 22.58
CA GLY A 851 28.51 -14.51 22.63
C GLY A 851 29.03 -14.88 24.02
N ASP A 852 28.52 -14.23 25.07
CA ASP A 852 28.78 -14.56 26.45
C ASP A 852 27.77 -15.65 26.93
N PRO A 853 28.20 -16.65 27.72
CA PRO A 853 27.34 -17.74 28.14
C PRO A 853 26.33 -17.32 29.21
N ILE A 854 25.08 -17.73 29.03
CA ILE A 854 23.95 -17.45 29.95
C ILE A 854 23.33 -18.72 30.55
N ASP A 855 24.03 -19.85 30.45
CA ASP A 855 23.60 -21.18 30.93
C ASP A 855 24.20 -21.59 32.29
N GLU A 856 24.85 -20.66 32.99
CA GLU A 856 25.58 -20.87 34.26
C GLU A 856 26.72 -21.93 34.23
N ARG A 857 27.03 -22.55 33.07
CA ARG A 857 28.05 -23.60 32.93
C ARG A 857 29.48 -23.06 32.73
N GLY A 858 29.72 -21.79 33.10
CA GLY A 858 31.00 -21.10 32.97
C GLY A 858 31.41 -20.77 31.52
N PRO A 859 32.62 -20.24 31.28
CA PRO A 859 33.06 -19.75 29.97
C PRO A 859 32.99 -20.80 28.84
N ILE A 860 32.59 -20.38 27.64
CA ILE A 860 32.69 -21.19 26.41
C ILE A 860 34.16 -21.21 25.96
N LYS A 861 34.81 -22.37 26.07
CA LYS A 861 36.21 -22.57 25.69
C LYS A 861 36.36 -22.83 24.19
N SER A 862 36.04 -21.84 23.36
CA SER A 862 36.32 -21.92 21.92
C SER A 862 37.72 -21.40 21.57
N GLU A 863 38.37 -22.04 20.60
CA GLU A 863 39.64 -21.62 20.01
C GLU A 863 39.49 -20.51 18.96
N LYS A 864 38.27 -20.25 18.48
CA LYS A 864 37.98 -19.32 17.37
C LYS A 864 36.84 -18.36 17.70
N ARG A 865 36.97 -17.12 17.22
CA ARG A 865 35.87 -16.13 17.22
C ARG A 865 35.66 -15.59 15.80
N ARG A 866 34.40 -15.33 15.43
CA ARG A 866 34.02 -14.68 14.15
C ARG A 866 33.18 -13.43 14.42
N PRO A 867 33.25 -12.38 13.57
CA PRO A 867 32.38 -11.21 13.68
C PRO A 867 30.94 -11.57 13.27
N ILE A 868 29.94 -10.96 13.93
CA ILE A 868 28.53 -11.21 13.59
C ILE A 868 28.11 -10.59 12.25
N HIS A 869 28.82 -9.53 11.85
CA HIS A 869 28.69 -8.86 10.56
C HIS A 869 29.66 -9.50 9.56
N ALA A 870 29.11 -10.14 8.54
CA ALA A 870 29.84 -10.78 7.45
C ALA A 870 29.10 -10.57 6.13
N GLU A 871 29.84 -10.57 5.02
CA GLU A 871 29.29 -10.55 3.66
C GLU A 871 28.72 -11.93 3.29
N ALA A 872 27.75 -11.96 2.37
CA ALA A 872 27.23 -13.22 1.83
C ALA A 872 28.29 -13.96 0.99
N PRO A 873 28.22 -15.32 0.87
CA PRO A 873 29.14 -16.08 0.02
C PRO A 873 29.11 -15.62 -1.44
N GLU A 874 30.29 -15.45 -2.07
CA GLU A 874 30.36 -15.05 -3.48
C GLU A 874 29.61 -16.05 -4.39
N PHE A 875 28.96 -15.55 -5.44
CA PHE A 875 28.20 -16.37 -6.40
C PHE A 875 29.01 -17.53 -6.99
N ILE A 876 30.32 -17.38 -7.13
CA ILE A 876 31.20 -18.46 -7.61
C ILE A 876 31.26 -19.66 -6.68
N ASP A 877 30.98 -19.51 -5.38
CA ASP A 877 31.06 -20.56 -4.35
C ASP A 877 29.71 -21.09 -3.90
N GLN A 878 28.62 -20.50 -4.38
CA GLN A 878 27.26 -21.02 -4.22
C GLN A 878 27.02 -22.24 -5.13
N SER A 879 26.16 -23.16 -4.70
CA SER A 879 25.73 -24.29 -5.54
C SER A 879 24.52 -23.92 -6.38
N THR A 880 24.46 -24.41 -7.63
CA THR A 880 23.34 -24.19 -8.55
C THR A 880 22.40 -25.39 -8.70
N THR A 881 22.67 -26.52 -8.03
CA THR A 881 21.77 -27.68 -8.02
C THR A 881 20.70 -27.53 -6.94
N ALA A 882 19.44 -27.60 -7.36
CA ALA A 882 18.30 -27.71 -6.44
C ALA A 882 18.20 -29.16 -5.93
N GLU A 883 18.29 -29.33 -4.61
CA GLU A 883 18.17 -30.61 -3.92
C GLU A 883 17.13 -30.49 -2.80
N ILE A 884 16.37 -31.57 -2.55
CA ILE A 884 15.36 -31.61 -1.49
C ILE A 884 16.02 -32.04 -0.19
N LEU A 885 15.75 -31.31 0.90
CA LEU A 885 16.02 -31.75 2.26
C LEU A 885 14.86 -32.62 2.74
N VAL A 886 15.05 -33.95 2.75
CA VAL A 886 14.06 -34.90 3.28
C VAL A 886 14.00 -34.77 4.80
N THR A 887 12.83 -34.35 5.31
CA THR A 887 12.58 -34.07 6.73
C THR A 887 12.15 -35.28 7.54
N GLY A 888 11.69 -36.33 6.85
CA GLY A 888 11.06 -37.50 7.45
C GLY A 888 9.62 -37.25 7.91
N ILE A 889 9.03 -36.09 7.57
CA ILE A 889 7.65 -35.70 7.92
C ILE A 889 6.79 -35.76 6.65
N LYS A 890 5.86 -36.72 6.58
CA LYS A 890 5.08 -37.06 5.37
C LYS A 890 4.44 -35.87 4.66
N VAL A 891 3.75 -35.00 5.41
CA VAL A 891 3.03 -33.85 4.84
C VAL A 891 3.99 -32.80 4.26
N VAL A 892 5.15 -32.60 4.88
CA VAL A 892 6.20 -31.71 4.37
C VAL A 892 6.83 -32.32 3.14
N ASP A 893 7.37 -33.53 3.26
CA ASP A 893 8.14 -34.17 2.20
C ASP A 893 7.29 -34.45 0.94
N LEU A 894 5.99 -34.72 1.08
CA LEU A 894 5.08 -34.89 -0.05
C LEU A 894 4.63 -33.56 -0.68
N LEU A 895 4.08 -32.62 0.12
CA LEU A 895 3.30 -31.49 -0.38
C LEU A 895 4.04 -30.13 -0.33
N ALA A 896 4.98 -29.96 0.61
CA ALA A 896 5.77 -28.74 0.76
C ALA A 896 7.27 -29.04 0.94
N PRO A 897 7.91 -29.82 0.02
CA PRO A 897 9.28 -30.31 0.22
C PRO A 897 10.28 -29.15 0.37
N TYR A 898 11.15 -29.23 1.37
CA TYR A 898 12.11 -28.15 1.66
C TYR A 898 13.33 -28.22 0.73
N ALA A 899 13.86 -27.06 0.33
CA ALA A 899 15.11 -26.98 -0.43
C ALA A 899 16.33 -27.05 0.51
N ARG A 900 17.37 -27.81 0.13
CA ARG A 900 18.66 -27.81 0.83
C ARG A 900 19.34 -26.45 0.65
N GLY A 901 19.53 -25.75 1.76
CA GLY A 901 19.99 -24.36 1.80
C GLY A 901 18.90 -23.30 1.56
N GLY A 902 17.63 -23.72 1.50
CA GLY A 902 16.49 -22.83 1.29
C GLY A 902 16.02 -22.12 2.56
N LYS A 903 15.09 -21.18 2.37
CA LYS A 903 14.41 -20.48 3.46
C LYS A 903 12.95 -20.90 3.57
N ILE A 904 12.53 -21.32 4.75
CA ILE A 904 11.20 -21.84 5.03
C ILE A 904 10.50 -20.91 6.02
N GLY A 905 9.31 -20.41 5.66
CA GLY A 905 8.43 -19.71 6.60
C GLY A 905 7.50 -20.68 7.31
N LEU A 906 7.50 -20.67 8.64
CA LEU A 906 6.60 -21.45 9.49
C LEU A 906 5.52 -20.55 10.09
N PHE A 907 4.28 -20.73 9.62
CA PHE A 907 3.11 -19.92 9.95
C PHE A 907 2.19 -20.66 10.94
N GLY A 908 1.35 -19.91 11.65
CA GLY A 908 0.33 -20.47 12.55
C GLY A 908 0.13 -19.64 13.82
N GLY A 909 -1.00 -19.87 14.49
CA GLY A 909 -1.34 -19.21 15.76
C GLY A 909 -0.60 -19.79 16.98
N ALA A 910 -0.90 -19.27 18.16
CA ALA A 910 -0.49 -19.90 19.41
C ALA A 910 -1.26 -21.24 19.62
N GLY A 911 -0.58 -22.27 20.11
CA GLY A 911 -1.17 -23.57 20.46
C GLY A 911 -1.21 -24.62 19.34
N VAL A 912 -0.92 -24.29 18.08
CA VAL A 912 -0.99 -25.23 16.93
C VAL A 912 0.20 -26.19 16.80
N GLY A 913 1.12 -26.22 17.78
CA GLY A 913 2.24 -27.17 17.82
C GLY A 913 3.56 -26.74 17.15
N LYS A 914 3.80 -25.43 16.91
CA LYS A 914 5.05 -24.91 16.30
C LYS A 914 6.34 -25.47 16.94
N THR A 915 6.45 -25.36 18.25
CA THR A 915 7.66 -25.78 19.00
C THR A 915 7.91 -27.28 18.84
N VAL A 916 6.86 -28.10 18.97
CA VAL A 916 6.89 -29.55 18.78
C VAL A 916 7.34 -29.92 17.35
N PHE A 917 6.86 -29.17 16.34
CA PHE A 917 7.28 -29.35 14.95
C PHE A 917 8.75 -28.98 14.69
N ILE A 918 9.23 -27.88 15.28
CA ILE A 918 10.64 -27.48 15.24
C ILE A 918 11.53 -28.52 15.93
N GLN A 919 11.14 -29.01 17.10
CA GLN A 919 11.87 -30.04 17.84
C GLN A 919 11.94 -31.37 17.06
N GLU A 920 10.86 -31.81 16.43
CA GLU A 920 10.89 -33.04 15.61
C GLU A 920 11.79 -32.87 14.37
N LEU A 921 11.80 -31.69 13.72
CA LEU A 921 12.74 -31.38 12.63
C LEU A 921 14.21 -31.48 13.08
N ILE A 922 14.54 -30.92 14.25
CA ILE A 922 15.89 -31.01 14.85
C ILE A 922 16.23 -32.49 15.11
N ASN A 923 15.33 -33.23 15.77
CA ASN A 923 15.49 -34.66 16.08
C ASN A 923 15.70 -35.52 14.82
N ASN A 924 14.87 -35.34 13.80
CA ASN A 924 14.91 -36.15 12.58
C ASN A 924 16.19 -35.89 11.79
N ILE A 925 16.60 -34.63 11.63
CA ILE A 925 17.80 -34.30 10.86
C ILE A 925 19.09 -34.68 11.62
N ALA A 926 19.10 -34.54 12.95
CA ALA A 926 20.18 -35.04 13.81
C ALA A 926 20.38 -36.57 13.71
N LYS A 927 19.30 -37.33 13.48
CA LYS A 927 19.28 -38.79 13.32
C LYS A 927 19.55 -39.26 11.89
N ALA A 928 18.96 -38.62 10.88
CA ALA A 928 18.98 -39.09 9.49
C ALA A 928 20.16 -38.54 8.66
N HIS A 929 20.53 -37.27 8.85
CA HIS A 929 21.53 -36.58 8.01
C HIS A 929 22.82 -36.23 8.77
N GLY A 930 22.83 -36.37 10.09
CA GLY A 930 24.03 -36.23 10.92
C GLY A 930 24.45 -34.79 11.26
N GLY A 931 23.93 -33.78 10.55
CA GLY A 931 24.30 -32.37 10.66
C GLY A 931 23.94 -31.67 11.99
N TYR A 932 24.37 -30.41 12.09
CA TYR A 932 24.19 -29.56 13.28
C TYR A 932 22.95 -28.65 13.16
N SER A 933 22.45 -28.19 14.30
CA SER A 933 21.38 -27.19 14.39
C SER A 933 21.81 -25.95 15.18
N VAL A 934 21.32 -24.79 14.80
CA VAL A 934 21.45 -23.55 15.58
C VAL A 934 20.06 -22.99 15.82
N PHE A 935 19.68 -22.81 17.08
CA PHE A 935 18.41 -22.20 17.47
C PHE A 935 18.64 -20.76 17.91
N THR A 936 17.89 -19.83 17.32
CA THR A 936 18.01 -18.38 17.59
C THR A 936 16.68 -17.83 18.09
N GLY A 937 16.61 -17.57 19.39
CA GLY A 937 15.47 -16.93 20.05
C GLY A 937 15.57 -15.41 19.96
N VAL A 938 14.76 -14.78 19.11
CA VAL A 938 14.75 -13.33 18.83
C VAL A 938 13.60 -12.66 19.57
N GLY A 939 13.90 -11.97 20.67
CA GLY A 939 12.86 -11.39 21.52
C GLY A 939 12.00 -12.49 22.16
N GLU A 940 12.65 -13.55 22.62
CA GLU A 940 11.99 -14.69 23.27
C GLU A 940 11.70 -14.42 24.75
N ARG A 941 10.71 -15.13 25.31
CA ARG A 941 10.45 -15.05 26.76
C ARG A 941 11.39 -16.00 27.49
N THR A 942 11.98 -15.54 28.59
CA THR A 942 12.89 -16.33 29.42
C THR A 942 12.29 -17.68 29.84
N ARG A 943 10.98 -17.73 30.13
CA ARG A 943 10.26 -18.97 30.41
C ARG A 943 10.25 -19.93 29.21
N GLU A 944 9.89 -19.44 28.02
CA GLU A 944 9.75 -20.25 26.81
C GLU A 944 11.10 -20.79 26.33
N GLY A 945 12.17 -19.99 26.42
CA GLY A 945 13.53 -20.47 26.17
C GLY A 945 14.05 -21.48 27.21
N ASN A 946 13.67 -21.33 28.49
CA ASN A 946 14.03 -22.27 29.55
C ASN A 946 13.31 -23.61 29.40
N ASP A 947 12.00 -23.58 29.14
CA ASP A 947 11.18 -24.77 28.90
C ASP A 947 11.75 -25.55 27.68
N LEU A 948 12.04 -24.86 26.58
CA LEU A 948 12.67 -25.44 25.38
C LEU A 948 14.03 -26.09 25.68
N TYR A 949 14.88 -25.46 26.50
CA TYR A 949 16.19 -26.01 26.87
C TYR A 949 16.07 -27.30 27.68
N HIS A 950 15.13 -27.41 28.60
CA HIS A 950 14.88 -28.64 29.35
C HIS A 950 14.20 -29.72 28.49
N GLU A 951 13.23 -29.37 27.64
CA GLU A 951 12.63 -30.32 26.68
C GLU A 951 13.69 -30.91 25.74
N MET A 952 14.68 -30.11 25.29
CA MET A 952 15.83 -30.61 24.51
C MET A 952 16.78 -31.51 25.32
N GLN A 953 16.86 -31.38 26.64
CA GLN A 953 17.60 -32.31 27.51
C GLN A 953 16.85 -33.63 27.68
N GLU A 954 15.55 -33.57 27.97
CA GLU A 954 14.69 -34.76 28.14
C GLU A 954 14.62 -35.60 26.86
N THR A 955 14.53 -34.95 25.69
CA THR A 955 14.58 -35.59 24.37
C THR A 955 16.00 -36.01 23.93
N SER A 956 17.02 -35.80 24.77
CA SER A 956 18.44 -36.15 24.52
C SER A 956 19.09 -35.47 23.29
N VAL A 957 18.51 -34.37 22.81
CA VAL A 957 19.07 -33.48 21.77
C VAL A 957 20.23 -32.66 22.33
N ILE A 958 20.11 -32.25 23.60
CA ILE A 958 21.19 -31.68 24.42
C ILE A 958 21.61 -32.73 25.45
N GLN A 959 22.89 -33.08 25.42
CA GLN A 959 23.49 -34.02 26.37
C GLN A 959 24.53 -33.27 27.19
N LEU A 960 24.32 -33.15 28.51
CA LEU A 960 25.18 -32.37 29.39
C LEU A 960 26.57 -33.00 29.58
N GLU A 961 26.65 -34.33 29.49
CA GLU A 961 27.87 -35.15 29.61
C GLU A 961 28.20 -35.90 28.30
N GLY A 962 27.64 -35.47 27.16
CA GLY A 962 27.77 -36.14 25.86
C GLY A 962 27.82 -35.17 24.67
N GLU A 963 27.81 -35.70 23.45
CA GLU A 963 27.88 -34.90 22.22
C GLU A 963 26.51 -34.30 21.87
N SER A 964 26.30 -33.03 22.25
CA SER A 964 25.14 -32.25 21.81
C SER A 964 25.26 -31.83 20.34
N LYS A 965 24.14 -31.76 19.61
CA LYS A 965 24.12 -31.36 18.18
C LYS A 965 23.48 -29.99 17.89
N VAL A 966 23.04 -29.28 18.92
CA VAL A 966 22.40 -27.96 18.80
C VAL A 966 23.18 -26.89 19.57
N ALA A 967 23.35 -25.70 18.99
CA ALA A 967 23.79 -24.50 19.72
C ALA A 967 22.62 -23.53 19.89
N LEU A 968 22.52 -22.85 21.04
CA LEU A 968 21.41 -21.93 21.32
C LEU A 968 21.91 -20.50 21.52
N VAL A 969 21.25 -19.56 20.86
CA VAL A 969 21.49 -18.13 20.97
C VAL A 969 20.18 -17.45 21.32
N PHE A 970 20.13 -16.65 22.38
CA PHE A 970 18.94 -15.92 22.78
C PHE A 970 19.20 -14.41 22.90
N GLY A 971 18.18 -13.64 22.55
CA GLY A 971 17.99 -12.26 22.94
C GLY A 971 16.59 -12.11 23.52
N GLN A 972 16.47 -11.63 24.75
CA GLN A 972 15.23 -11.68 25.53
C GLN A 972 14.27 -10.54 25.16
N MET A 973 12.97 -10.69 25.44
CA MET A 973 11.97 -9.61 25.23
C MET A 973 12.29 -8.31 25.99
N ASN A 974 12.95 -8.41 27.15
CA ASN A 974 13.33 -7.31 28.03
C ASN A 974 14.70 -6.68 27.70
N GLU A 975 15.44 -7.24 26.75
CA GLU A 975 16.72 -6.65 26.32
C GLU A 975 16.50 -5.47 25.35
N PRO A 976 17.47 -4.52 25.27
CA PRO A 976 17.38 -3.39 24.37
C PRO A 976 17.15 -3.80 22.90
N PRO A 977 16.51 -2.95 22.09
CA PRO A 977 16.26 -3.25 20.68
C PRO A 977 17.56 -3.49 19.89
N GLY A 978 18.71 -2.96 20.33
CA GLY A 978 20.02 -3.28 19.77
C GLY A 978 20.35 -4.77 19.82
N ALA A 979 20.16 -5.43 20.97
CA ALA A 979 20.39 -6.87 21.14
C ALA A 979 19.46 -7.69 20.24
N ARG A 980 18.16 -7.38 20.28
CA ARG A 980 17.12 -8.05 19.48
C ARG A 980 17.33 -7.87 17.97
N ALA A 981 17.93 -6.75 17.53
CA ALA A 981 18.29 -6.50 16.12
C ALA A 981 19.64 -7.12 15.70
N ARG A 982 20.34 -7.86 16.57
CA ARG A 982 21.65 -8.47 16.28
C ARG A 982 21.72 -9.97 16.57
N VAL A 983 20.89 -10.48 17.48
CA VAL A 983 20.86 -11.92 17.85
C VAL A 983 20.69 -12.87 16.66
N ALA A 984 19.89 -12.49 15.65
CA ALA A 984 19.75 -13.25 14.40
C ALA A 984 21.09 -13.44 13.65
N LEU A 985 21.93 -12.40 13.64
CA LEU A 985 23.26 -12.43 13.03
C LEU A 985 24.25 -13.26 13.87
N THR A 986 24.12 -13.24 15.20
CA THR A 986 24.89 -14.09 16.12
C THR A 986 24.64 -15.58 15.84
N GLY A 987 23.37 -16.01 15.77
CA GLY A 987 23.00 -17.39 15.43
C GLY A 987 23.47 -17.80 14.03
N LEU A 988 23.24 -16.94 13.03
CA LEU A 988 23.71 -17.15 11.66
C LEU A 988 25.24 -17.32 11.58
N THR A 989 26.01 -16.55 12.35
CA THR A 989 27.49 -16.63 12.37
C THR A 989 28.01 -17.96 12.94
N VAL A 990 27.29 -18.56 13.89
CA VAL A 990 27.58 -19.92 14.36
C VAL A 990 27.29 -20.95 13.26
N ALA A 991 26.17 -20.81 12.54
CA ALA A 991 25.83 -21.70 11.43
C ALA A 991 26.82 -21.59 10.25
N GLU A 992 27.27 -20.38 9.91
CA GLU A 992 28.30 -20.12 8.90
C GLU A 992 29.65 -20.74 9.24
N TYR A 993 30.03 -20.81 10.52
CA TYR A 993 31.23 -21.54 10.90
C TYR A 993 31.14 -23.02 10.52
N PHE A 994 30.04 -23.69 10.89
CA PHE A 994 29.85 -25.11 10.59
C PHE A 994 29.73 -25.38 9.08
N ARG A 995 29.10 -24.48 8.32
CA ARG A 995 29.05 -24.54 6.85
C ARG A 995 30.44 -24.33 6.20
N ASP A 996 31.11 -23.23 6.54
CA ASP A 996 32.28 -22.74 5.79
C ASP A 996 33.59 -23.43 6.17
N GLU A 997 33.75 -23.81 7.46
CA GLU A 997 34.98 -24.40 7.99
C GLU A 997 34.88 -25.92 8.16
N GLU A 998 33.72 -26.44 8.59
CA GLU A 998 33.52 -27.88 8.84
C GLU A 998 32.73 -28.60 7.73
N GLY A 999 32.26 -27.87 6.71
CA GLY A 999 31.57 -28.45 5.54
C GLY A 999 30.25 -29.15 5.88
N GLN A 1000 29.57 -28.70 6.93
CA GLN A 1000 28.33 -29.31 7.41
C GLN A 1000 27.09 -28.73 6.71
N ASP A 1001 26.04 -29.54 6.62
CA ASP A 1001 24.69 -29.04 6.44
C ASP A 1001 24.10 -28.66 7.81
N VAL A 1002 23.62 -27.42 7.90
CA VAL A 1002 23.19 -26.81 9.16
C VAL A 1002 21.72 -26.37 9.05
N LEU A 1003 20.94 -26.66 10.08
CA LEU A 1003 19.63 -26.04 10.26
C LEU A 1003 19.76 -24.76 11.09
N LEU A 1004 19.24 -23.64 10.59
CA LEU A 1004 19.14 -22.39 11.33
C LEU A 1004 17.68 -22.07 11.64
N PHE A 1005 17.29 -22.20 12.90
CA PHE A 1005 15.98 -21.80 13.39
C PHE A 1005 16.01 -20.35 13.88
N ILE A 1006 15.04 -19.56 13.44
CA ILE A 1006 14.84 -18.18 13.88
C ILE A 1006 13.39 -18.03 14.37
N ASP A 1007 13.19 -18.03 15.69
CA ASP A 1007 11.90 -17.67 16.30
C ASP A 1007 12.10 -16.39 17.13
N ASN A 1008 11.63 -15.20 16.73
CA ASN A 1008 10.78 -14.91 15.58
C ASN A 1008 11.40 -13.89 14.62
N ILE A 1009 11.35 -14.15 13.31
CA ILE A 1009 11.91 -13.22 12.30
C ILE A 1009 11.16 -11.87 12.26
N PHE A 1010 9.90 -11.85 12.67
CA PHE A 1010 9.14 -10.61 12.85
C PHE A 1010 9.73 -9.74 13.98
N ARG A 1011 10.24 -10.36 15.07
CA ARG A 1011 10.85 -9.62 16.19
C ARG A 1011 12.19 -8.99 15.82
N PHE A 1012 12.97 -9.63 14.93
CA PHE A 1012 14.16 -9.01 14.32
C PHE A 1012 13.77 -7.72 13.57
N THR A 1013 12.71 -7.80 12.75
CA THR A 1013 12.20 -6.66 11.99
C THR A 1013 11.68 -5.54 12.91
N GLN A 1014 10.88 -5.89 13.93
CA GLN A 1014 10.38 -4.93 14.93
C GLN A 1014 11.52 -4.22 15.67
N ALA A 1015 12.54 -4.96 16.11
CA ALA A 1015 13.72 -4.40 16.75
C ALA A 1015 14.50 -3.46 15.81
N GLY A 1016 14.54 -3.76 14.51
CA GLY A 1016 15.08 -2.87 13.48
C GLY A 1016 14.34 -1.53 13.37
N SER A 1017 13.00 -1.53 13.45
CA SER A 1017 12.19 -0.30 13.52
C SER A 1017 12.50 0.50 14.79
N GLU A 1018 12.52 -0.15 15.95
CA GLU A 1018 12.86 0.49 17.23
C GLU A 1018 14.27 1.12 17.20
N VAL A 1019 15.28 0.40 16.68
CA VAL A 1019 16.65 0.94 16.48
C VAL A 1019 16.65 2.13 15.51
N SER A 1020 15.90 2.04 14.41
CA SER A 1020 15.83 3.11 13.40
C SER A 1020 15.22 4.40 13.96
N ALA A 1021 14.17 4.29 14.77
CA ALA A 1021 13.57 5.41 15.48
C ALA A 1021 14.56 6.04 16.48
N LEU A 1022 15.27 5.21 17.25
CA LEU A 1022 16.32 5.67 18.18
C LEU A 1022 17.49 6.39 17.47
N LEU A 1023 17.80 6.03 16.24
CA LEU A 1023 18.81 6.73 15.41
C LEU A 1023 18.27 8.03 14.76
N GLY A 1024 16.98 8.36 14.92
CA GLY A 1024 16.35 9.52 14.30
C GLY A 1024 16.15 9.40 12.79
N ARG A 1025 16.16 8.17 12.25
CA ARG A 1025 15.84 7.92 10.84
C ARG A 1025 14.33 8.06 10.64
N ILE A 1026 13.91 8.55 9.48
CA ILE A 1026 12.49 8.62 9.11
C ILE A 1026 12.03 7.20 8.74
N PRO A 1027 11.09 6.56 9.49
CA PRO A 1027 10.46 5.31 9.07
C PRO A 1027 9.78 5.41 7.69
N SER A 1028 9.75 4.27 7.01
CA SER A 1028 9.03 4.03 5.75
C SER A 1028 7.59 3.55 6.01
N ALA A 1029 7.00 2.84 5.05
CA ALA A 1029 5.64 2.29 5.14
C ALA A 1029 5.36 1.59 6.48
N VAL A 1030 4.16 1.83 7.02
CA VAL A 1030 3.59 1.22 8.25
C VAL A 1030 4.42 1.44 9.53
N GLY A 1031 5.48 2.26 9.48
CA GLY A 1031 6.35 2.57 10.63
C GLY A 1031 7.63 1.72 10.72
N TYR A 1032 7.97 0.96 9.67
CA TYR A 1032 9.22 0.18 9.64
C TYR A 1032 10.44 1.02 9.25
N GLN A 1033 11.63 0.52 9.54
CA GLN A 1033 12.89 1.19 9.19
C GLN A 1033 13.07 1.28 7.66
N PRO A 1034 13.57 2.41 7.12
CA PRO A 1034 13.78 2.56 5.67
C PRO A 1034 14.88 1.62 5.13
N THR A 1035 15.66 1.00 6.01
CA THR A 1035 16.66 -0.03 5.68
C THR A 1035 16.11 -1.46 5.69
N LEU A 1036 14.81 -1.67 5.94
CA LEU A 1036 14.22 -3.00 6.16
C LEU A 1036 14.60 -4.02 5.08
N ALA A 1037 14.44 -3.68 3.80
CA ALA A 1037 14.81 -4.56 2.70
C ALA A 1037 16.31 -4.89 2.63
N VAL A 1038 17.18 -3.95 3.06
CA VAL A 1038 18.64 -4.14 3.09
C VAL A 1038 19.06 -4.98 4.30
N ASP A 1039 18.53 -4.68 5.48
CA ASP A 1039 18.83 -5.39 6.73
C ASP A 1039 18.33 -6.84 6.67
N MET A 1040 17.12 -7.05 6.12
CA MET A 1040 16.57 -8.38 5.86
C MET A 1040 17.36 -9.08 4.74
N GLY A 1041 17.54 -8.42 3.60
CA GLY A 1041 18.25 -8.99 2.44
C GLY A 1041 19.65 -9.47 2.78
N GLY A 1042 20.47 -8.63 3.43
CA GLY A 1042 21.85 -8.98 3.81
C GLY A 1042 21.94 -10.17 4.79
N MET A 1043 20.93 -10.37 5.65
CA MET A 1043 20.83 -11.58 6.48
C MET A 1043 20.37 -12.80 5.67
N GLN A 1044 19.35 -12.64 4.82
CA GLN A 1044 18.79 -13.74 4.02
C GLN A 1044 19.75 -14.22 2.93
N GLU A 1045 20.59 -13.36 2.33
CA GLU A 1045 21.58 -13.74 1.31
C GLU A 1045 22.72 -14.61 1.85
N ARG A 1046 23.07 -14.43 3.13
CA ARG A 1046 24.04 -15.29 3.85
C ARG A 1046 23.52 -16.72 4.06
N ILE A 1047 22.19 -16.92 4.07
CA ILE A 1047 21.53 -18.23 4.13
C ILE A 1047 21.47 -18.81 2.71
N THR A 1048 22.38 -19.73 2.41
CA THR A 1048 22.51 -20.37 1.09
C THR A 1048 23.35 -21.65 1.14
N THR A 1049 23.29 -22.46 0.08
CA THR A 1049 24.17 -23.62 -0.15
C THR A 1049 25.46 -23.19 -0.84
N THR A 1050 26.59 -23.58 -0.26
CA THR A 1050 27.93 -23.43 -0.88
C THR A 1050 28.44 -24.78 -1.38
N LYS A 1051 29.55 -24.79 -2.11
CA LYS A 1051 30.29 -26.01 -2.50
C LYS A 1051 30.76 -26.88 -1.33
N LYS A 1052 30.75 -26.36 -0.09
CA LYS A 1052 31.21 -27.08 1.11
C LYS A 1052 30.08 -27.67 1.95
N GLY A 1053 28.92 -27.03 1.97
CA GLY A 1053 27.78 -27.35 2.84
C GLY A 1053 26.69 -26.29 2.72
N SER A 1054 25.55 -26.51 3.39
CA SER A 1054 24.37 -25.63 3.32
C SER A 1054 23.94 -25.06 4.68
N ILE A 1055 23.26 -23.92 4.68
CA ILE A 1055 22.43 -23.45 5.81
C ILE A 1055 20.99 -23.44 5.32
N THR A 1056 20.17 -24.37 5.80
CA THR A 1056 18.72 -24.36 5.57
C THR A 1056 18.04 -23.67 6.74
N SER A 1057 17.21 -22.66 6.49
CA SER A 1057 16.63 -21.86 7.57
C SER A 1057 15.13 -22.08 7.71
N VAL A 1058 14.68 -22.34 8.94
CA VAL A 1058 13.25 -22.40 9.31
C VAL A 1058 12.94 -21.21 10.20
N GLN A 1059 12.14 -20.30 9.68
CA GLN A 1059 11.88 -19.00 10.28
C GLN A 1059 10.41 -18.96 10.70
N ALA A 1060 10.16 -18.85 12.00
CA ALA A 1060 8.80 -18.65 12.47
C ALA A 1060 8.39 -17.22 12.12
N VAL A 1061 7.32 -17.08 11.34
CA VAL A 1061 6.78 -15.78 10.93
C VAL A 1061 5.52 -15.52 11.74
N TYR A 1062 5.47 -14.36 12.39
CA TYR A 1062 4.24 -13.79 12.91
C TYR A 1062 3.67 -12.81 11.87
N VAL A 1063 2.39 -12.93 11.56
CA VAL A 1063 1.67 -12.04 10.65
C VAL A 1063 0.78 -11.14 11.51
N PRO A 1064 1.04 -9.83 11.62
CA PRO A 1064 0.22 -8.92 12.42
C PRO A 1064 -1.21 -8.85 11.89
N ALA A 1065 -2.21 -9.04 12.75
CA ALA A 1065 -3.64 -9.00 12.38
C ALA A 1065 -4.03 -9.89 11.18
N ASP A 1066 -3.23 -10.94 10.90
CA ASP A 1066 -3.33 -11.80 9.72
C ASP A 1066 -3.19 -11.06 8.37
N ASP A 1067 -2.64 -9.83 8.38
CA ASP A 1067 -2.31 -9.04 7.19
C ASP A 1067 -0.96 -9.45 6.58
N LEU A 1068 -1.04 -10.19 5.48
CA LEU A 1068 0.11 -10.63 4.69
C LEU A 1068 0.78 -9.49 3.90
N THR A 1069 0.14 -8.31 3.80
CA THR A 1069 0.63 -7.14 3.07
C THR A 1069 1.45 -6.18 3.94
N ASP A 1070 1.50 -6.37 5.26
CA ASP A 1070 2.40 -5.63 6.16
C ASP A 1070 3.86 -5.74 5.65
N PRO A 1071 4.64 -4.65 5.63
CA PRO A 1071 5.99 -4.64 5.08
C PRO A 1071 6.95 -5.69 5.69
N ALA A 1072 6.76 -6.10 6.94
CA ALA A 1072 7.63 -7.08 7.61
C ALA A 1072 7.45 -8.51 7.07
N PRO A 1073 6.24 -9.12 7.08
CA PRO A 1073 6.01 -10.39 6.41
C PRO A 1073 6.22 -10.26 4.89
N ALA A 1074 5.77 -9.18 4.23
CA ALA A 1074 5.95 -8.98 2.78
C ALA A 1074 7.44 -9.03 2.34
N THR A 1075 8.33 -8.32 3.05
CA THR A 1075 9.77 -8.36 2.78
C THR A 1075 10.35 -9.75 3.06
N THR A 1076 9.87 -10.43 4.10
CA THR A 1076 10.31 -11.81 4.43
C THR A 1076 9.89 -12.79 3.34
N PHE A 1077 8.64 -12.72 2.85
CA PHE A 1077 8.07 -13.60 1.83
C PHE A 1077 8.87 -13.61 0.53
N ALA A 1078 9.41 -12.47 0.10
CA ALA A 1078 10.23 -12.36 -1.10
C ALA A 1078 11.43 -13.33 -1.11
N HIS A 1079 11.96 -13.66 0.08
CA HIS A 1079 13.11 -14.53 0.25
C HIS A 1079 12.77 -16.00 0.53
N LEU A 1080 11.50 -16.37 0.75
CA LEU A 1080 11.12 -17.75 1.11
C LEU A 1080 11.01 -18.67 -0.11
N ASP A 1081 11.48 -19.91 0.04
CA ASP A 1081 11.41 -20.99 -0.95
C ASP A 1081 10.25 -21.96 -0.69
N ALA A 1082 9.84 -22.10 0.57
CA ALA A 1082 8.69 -22.86 1.00
C ALA A 1082 7.95 -22.18 2.17
N THR A 1083 6.64 -22.43 2.26
CA THR A 1083 5.77 -21.94 3.32
C THR A 1083 4.98 -23.10 3.92
N THR A 1084 5.12 -23.30 5.22
CA THR A 1084 4.41 -24.35 5.98
C THR A 1084 3.44 -23.70 6.93
N VAL A 1085 2.15 -23.97 6.75
CA VAL A 1085 1.06 -23.34 7.51
C VAL A 1085 0.53 -24.33 8.53
N LEU A 1086 0.68 -24.02 9.83
CA LEU A 1086 0.03 -24.78 10.90
C LEU A 1086 -1.35 -24.20 11.20
N SER A 1087 -2.39 -24.91 10.77
CA SER A 1087 -3.79 -24.46 10.80
C SER A 1087 -4.51 -24.89 12.08
N ARG A 1088 -5.28 -23.95 12.65
CA ARG A 1088 -6.14 -24.23 13.82
C ARG A 1088 -7.19 -25.29 13.50
N GLY A 1089 -7.80 -25.25 12.31
CA GLY A 1089 -8.84 -26.21 11.92
C GLY A 1089 -8.34 -27.65 11.88
N ILE A 1090 -7.10 -27.88 11.44
CA ILE A 1090 -6.48 -29.22 11.44
C ILE A 1090 -6.18 -29.69 12.88
N SER A 1091 -5.73 -28.77 13.76
CA SER A 1091 -5.50 -29.04 15.19
C SER A 1091 -6.81 -29.35 15.95
N GLU A 1092 -7.92 -28.67 15.62
CA GLU A 1092 -9.25 -28.90 16.19
C GLU A 1092 -9.85 -30.25 15.76
N LEU A 1093 -9.50 -30.75 14.57
CA LEU A 1093 -9.79 -32.13 14.13
C LEU A 1093 -8.91 -33.19 14.82
N GLY A 1094 -7.97 -32.77 15.68
CA GLY A 1094 -7.04 -33.66 16.39
C GLY A 1094 -5.91 -34.20 15.52
N ILE A 1095 -5.65 -33.62 14.35
CA ILE A 1095 -4.66 -34.12 13.38
C ILE A 1095 -3.32 -33.43 13.61
N TYR A 1096 -2.26 -34.20 13.90
CA TYR A 1096 -0.92 -33.70 14.20
C TYR A 1096 0.16 -34.39 13.33
N PRO A 1097 1.13 -33.66 12.77
CA PRO A 1097 1.29 -32.19 12.85
C PRO A 1097 0.17 -31.45 12.13
N ALA A 1098 -0.22 -30.28 12.64
CA ALA A 1098 -1.39 -29.53 12.17
C ALA A 1098 -1.15 -28.75 10.86
N VAL A 1099 -0.34 -29.32 9.94
CA VAL A 1099 0.03 -28.69 8.66
C VAL A 1099 -1.17 -28.71 7.72
N ASP A 1100 -1.51 -27.54 7.16
CA ASP A 1100 -2.54 -27.45 6.13
C ASP A 1100 -1.97 -27.90 4.76
N PRO A 1101 -2.56 -28.93 4.12
CA PRO A 1101 -2.06 -29.48 2.86
C PRO A 1101 -2.37 -28.64 1.60
N LEU A 1102 -3.25 -27.64 1.70
CA LEU A 1102 -3.65 -26.77 0.60
C LEU A 1102 -2.99 -25.38 0.71
N ASP A 1103 -2.84 -24.86 1.94
CA ASP A 1103 -2.21 -23.57 2.17
C ASP A 1103 -0.68 -23.64 2.27
N SER A 1104 -0.10 -24.81 2.55
CA SER A 1104 1.36 -25.03 2.50
C SER A 1104 1.87 -25.24 1.07
N LYS A 1105 3.00 -24.61 0.71
CA LYS A 1105 3.51 -24.53 -0.67
C LYS A 1105 5.03 -24.58 -0.71
N SER A 1106 5.61 -25.06 -1.81
CA SER A 1106 7.07 -25.06 -2.03
C SER A 1106 7.42 -24.89 -3.51
N ARG A 1107 8.48 -24.11 -3.78
CA ARG A 1107 9.11 -24.00 -5.11
C ARG A 1107 9.75 -25.31 -5.57
N MET A 1108 10.03 -26.26 -4.65
CA MET A 1108 10.61 -27.56 -4.99
C MET A 1108 9.59 -28.54 -5.58
N LEU A 1109 8.27 -28.29 -5.46
CA LEU A 1109 7.22 -29.15 -6.01
C LEU A 1109 7.05 -28.94 -7.53
N ASP A 1110 8.14 -29.16 -8.27
CA ASP A 1110 8.23 -29.12 -9.73
C ASP A 1110 8.65 -30.51 -10.23
N PRO A 1111 7.99 -31.09 -11.26
CA PRO A 1111 8.30 -32.44 -11.74
C PRO A 1111 9.75 -32.61 -12.24
N ARG A 1112 10.47 -31.52 -12.53
CA ARG A 1112 11.90 -31.51 -12.89
C ARG A 1112 12.83 -31.65 -11.68
N ILE A 1113 12.33 -31.40 -10.46
CA ILE A 1113 13.07 -31.47 -9.19
C ILE A 1113 12.66 -32.71 -8.40
N VAL A 1114 11.38 -32.84 -8.05
CA VAL A 1114 10.85 -34.00 -7.29
C VAL A 1114 10.71 -35.28 -8.13
N GLY A 1115 10.73 -35.14 -9.47
CA GLY A 1115 10.40 -36.21 -10.39
C GLY A 1115 8.89 -36.37 -10.62
N GLN A 1116 8.54 -36.93 -11.78
CA GLN A 1116 7.16 -37.01 -12.25
C GLN A 1116 6.22 -37.76 -11.28
N GLU A 1117 6.66 -38.88 -10.71
CA GLU A 1117 5.84 -39.73 -9.84
C GLU A 1117 5.46 -39.03 -8.52
N HIS A 1118 6.41 -38.33 -7.89
CA HIS A 1118 6.15 -37.55 -6.68
C HIS A 1118 5.16 -36.42 -6.99
N TYR A 1119 5.43 -35.65 -8.06
CA TYR A 1119 4.58 -34.54 -8.47
C TYR A 1119 3.13 -34.96 -8.77
N GLU A 1120 2.93 -36.07 -9.48
CA GLU A 1120 1.60 -36.61 -9.78
C GLU A 1120 0.85 -37.06 -8.52
N VAL A 1121 1.52 -37.76 -7.58
CA VAL A 1121 0.91 -38.20 -6.32
C VAL A 1121 0.53 -37.01 -5.44
N ALA A 1122 1.42 -36.02 -5.29
CA ALA A 1122 1.14 -34.80 -4.54
C ALA A 1122 -0.03 -34.00 -5.15
N THR A 1123 -0.04 -33.81 -6.46
CA THR A 1123 -1.10 -33.09 -7.19
C THR A 1123 -2.46 -33.79 -7.02
N ARG A 1124 -2.50 -35.12 -7.14
CA ARG A 1124 -3.74 -35.90 -6.94
C ARG A 1124 -4.25 -35.87 -5.50
N VAL A 1125 -3.34 -35.84 -4.51
CA VAL A 1125 -3.71 -35.63 -3.09
C VAL A 1125 -4.34 -34.25 -2.89
N GLN A 1126 -3.75 -33.19 -3.46
CA GLN A 1126 -4.30 -31.84 -3.38
C GLN A 1126 -5.66 -31.73 -4.08
N GLN A 1127 -5.84 -32.33 -5.26
CA GLN A 1127 -7.12 -32.37 -5.98
C GLN A 1127 -8.24 -32.98 -5.14
N ILE A 1128 -8.04 -34.18 -4.58
CA ILE A 1128 -9.06 -34.85 -3.75
C ILE A 1128 -9.41 -34.04 -2.49
N LEU A 1129 -8.42 -33.39 -1.87
CA LEU A 1129 -8.66 -32.54 -0.70
C LEU A 1129 -9.38 -31.23 -1.05
N GLN A 1130 -9.12 -30.66 -2.23
CA GLN A 1130 -9.80 -29.48 -2.75
C GLN A 1130 -11.25 -29.79 -3.15
N GLU A 1131 -11.48 -30.93 -3.82
CA GLU A 1131 -12.82 -31.45 -4.14
C GLU A 1131 -13.61 -31.71 -2.85
N TYR A 1132 -13.00 -32.36 -1.85
CA TYR A 1132 -13.63 -32.57 -0.54
C TYR A 1132 -14.01 -31.26 0.14
N LYS A 1133 -13.15 -30.23 0.10
CA LYS A 1133 -13.46 -28.90 0.65
C LYS A 1133 -14.70 -28.29 -0.04
N SER A 1134 -14.86 -28.47 -1.36
CA SER A 1134 -16.06 -28.04 -2.09
C SER A 1134 -17.31 -28.88 -1.78
N LEU A 1135 -17.14 -30.17 -1.47
CA LEU A 1135 -18.23 -31.05 -1.06
C LEU A 1135 -18.65 -30.85 0.41
N GLN A 1136 -17.78 -30.32 1.28
CA GLN A 1136 -18.11 -30.07 2.69
C GLN A 1136 -19.29 -29.11 2.87
N ASP A 1137 -19.36 -28.04 2.08
CA ASP A 1137 -20.48 -27.09 2.11
C ASP A 1137 -21.80 -27.76 1.71
N ILE A 1138 -21.75 -28.65 0.71
CA ILE A 1138 -22.91 -29.42 0.25
C ILE A 1138 -23.37 -30.40 1.35
N ILE A 1139 -22.43 -31.13 1.98
CA ILE A 1139 -22.72 -32.05 3.09
C ILE A 1139 -23.32 -31.30 4.28
N ALA A 1140 -22.86 -30.09 4.59
CA ALA A 1140 -23.36 -29.28 5.69
C ALA A 1140 -24.81 -28.78 5.48
N ILE A 1141 -25.23 -28.60 4.23
CA ILE A 1141 -26.56 -28.10 3.85
C ILE A 1141 -27.55 -29.24 3.58
N LEU A 1142 -27.16 -30.24 2.81
CA LEU A 1142 -28.05 -31.30 2.29
C LEU A 1142 -27.87 -32.66 2.99
N GLY A 1143 -26.76 -32.86 3.71
CA GLY A 1143 -26.39 -34.16 4.28
C GLY A 1143 -25.59 -35.05 3.33
N MET A 1144 -24.99 -36.11 3.87
CA MET A 1144 -24.09 -37.01 3.13
C MET A 1144 -24.83 -37.95 2.16
N ASP A 1145 -26.11 -38.22 2.40
CA ASP A 1145 -26.90 -39.18 1.62
C ASP A 1145 -27.24 -38.67 0.20
N GLU A 1146 -27.37 -37.35 0.03
CA GLU A 1146 -27.72 -36.65 -1.23
C GLU A 1146 -26.54 -36.53 -2.21
N LEU A 1147 -25.34 -36.94 -1.81
CA LEU A 1147 -24.16 -37.00 -2.69
C LEU A 1147 -24.26 -38.16 -3.69
N SER A 1148 -23.63 -38.01 -4.87
CA SER A 1148 -23.47 -39.17 -5.77
C SER A 1148 -22.51 -40.20 -5.15
N GLU A 1149 -22.62 -41.47 -5.55
CA GLU A 1149 -21.73 -42.53 -5.06
C GLU A 1149 -20.24 -42.25 -5.39
N ALA A 1150 -19.96 -41.49 -6.45
CA ALA A 1150 -18.61 -41.03 -6.76
C ALA A 1150 -18.13 -39.96 -5.77
N ASP A 1151 -18.99 -38.99 -5.44
CA ASP A 1151 -18.67 -37.93 -4.46
C ASP A 1151 -18.52 -38.49 -3.04
N LYS A 1152 -19.35 -39.47 -2.65
CA LYS A 1152 -19.21 -40.20 -1.37
C LYS A 1152 -17.85 -40.88 -1.28
N LEU A 1153 -17.44 -41.59 -2.32
CA LEU A 1153 -16.11 -42.24 -2.38
C LEU A 1153 -14.97 -41.22 -2.32
N THR A 1154 -15.11 -40.07 -2.99
CA THR A 1154 -14.15 -38.96 -2.91
C THR A 1154 -14.04 -38.40 -1.48
N VAL A 1155 -15.17 -38.19 -0.79
CA VAL A 1155 -15.23 -37.74 0.60
C VAL A 1155 -14.57 -38.74 1.56
N GLU A 1156 -14.86 -40.04 1.42
CA GLU A 1156 -14.26 -41.09 2.25
C GLU A 1156 -12.74 -41.16 2.06
N ARG A 1157 -12.27 -41.15 0.80
CA ARG A 1157 -10.84 -41.14 0.48
C ARG A 1157 -10.16 -39.87 0.98
N ALA A 1158 -10.78 -38.70 0.83
CA ALA A 1158 -10.25 -37.43 1.35
C ALA A 1158 -10.11 -37.45 2.87
N ARG A 1159 -11.09 -37.97 3.61
CA ARG A 1159 -11.01 -38.13 5.08
C ARG A 1159 -9.91 -39.11 5.51
N LYS A 1160 -9.69 -40.18 4.76
CA LYS A 1160 -8.57 -41.12 4.97
C LYS A 1160 -7.22 -40.45 4.70
N ILE A 1161 -7.09 -39.72 3.59
CA ILE A 1161 -5.90 -38.92 3.24
C ILE A 1161 -5.60 -37.86 4.32
N GLN A 1162 -6.61 -37.09 4.74
CA GLN A 1162 -6.46 -36.05 5.76
C GLN A 1162 -5.95 -36.62 7.08
N ARG A 1163 -6.46 -37.79 7.50
CA ARG A 1163 -5.92 -38.51 8.67
C ARG A 1163 -4.53 -39.09 8.42
N PHE A 1164 -4.25 -39.62 7.22
CA PHE A 1164 -2.95 -40.20 6.88
C PHE A 1164 -1.81 -39.19 6.77
N LEU A 1165 -2.11 -37.88 6.64
CA LEU A 1165 -1.14 -36.80 6.78
C LEU A 1165 -0.65 -36.63 8.23
N SER A 1166 -1.36 -37.15 9.24
CA SER A 1166 -0.84 -37.24 10.61
C SER A 1166 0.33 -38.22 10.74
N GLN A 1167 1.21 -37.96 11.70
CA GLN A 1167 2.40 -38.75 11.94
C GLN A 1167 2.78 -38.72 13.42
N PRO A 1168 3.09 -39.88 14.05
CA PRO A 1168 3.58 -39.90 15.42
C PRO A 1168 5.00 -39.33 15.47
N PHE A 1169 5.16 -38.19 16.16
CA PHE A 1169 6.45 -37.55 16.38
C PHE A 1169 7.15 -38.13 17.61
N THR A 1170 8.47 -38.31 17.52
CA THR A 1170 9.33 -38.77 18.61
C THR A 1170 9.23 -37.87 19.82
N VAL A 1171 9.35 -36.55 19.62
CA VAL A 1171 9.29 -35.56 20.71
C VAL A 1171 7.90 -35.48 21.34
N ALA A 1172 6.86 -35.91 20.62
CA ALA A 1172 5.48 -35.95 21.11
C ALA A 1172 5.11 -37.27 21.83
N GLN A 1173 6.01 -38.27 21.88
CA GLN A 1173 5.72 -39.58 22.49
C GLN A 1173 5.36 -39.47 23.98
N VAL A 1174 5.97 -38.54 24.71
CA VAL A 1174 5.70 -38.31 26.15
C VAL A 1174 4.25 -37.84 26.39
N PHE A 1175 3.68 -37.07 25.43
CA PHE A 1175 2.32 -36.54 25.52
C PHE A 1175 1.26 -37.48 24.90
N THR A 1176 1.63 -38.22 23.85
CA THR A 1176 0.69 -39.05 23.07
C THR A 1176 0.68 -40.51 23.50
N GLY A 1177 1.75 -41.01 24.12
CA GLY A 1177 1.95 -42.44 24.39
C GLY A 1177 2.20 -43.29 23.14
N ILE A 1178 2.30 -42.69 21.94
CA ILE A 1178 2.54 -43.37 20.67
C ILE A 1178 4.02 -43.26 20.32
N GLU A 1179 4.65 -44.38 19.96
CA GLU A 1179 6.05 -44.40 19.53
C GLU A 1179 6.26 -43.60 18.23
N GLY A 1180 7.24 -42.70 18.24
CA GLY A 1180 7.55 -41.85 17.10
C GLY A 1180 8.03 -42.64 15.88
N LYS A 1181 7.64 -42.22 14.68
CA LYS A 1181 8.11 -42.80 13.41
C LYS A 1181 8.68 -41.72 12.49
N LEU A 1182 9.92 -41.92 12.05
CA LEU A 1182 10.51 -41.26 10.89
C LEU A 1182 10.10 -42.06 9.65
N VAL A 1183 9.62 -41.39 8.59
CA VAL A 1183 9.10 -42.05 7.38
C VAL A 1183 9.94 -41.66 6.18
N ASP A 1184 10.39 -42.64 5.39
CA ASP A 1184 11.15 -42.38 4.17
C ASP A 1184 10.26 -41.77 3.06
N LEU A 1185 10.84 -40.89 2.24
CA LEU A 1185 10.13 -40.23 1.14
C LEU A 1185 9.53 -41.23 0.14
N LYS A 1186 10.25 -42.32 -0.16
CA LYS A 1186 9.78 -43.37 -1.09
C LYS A 1186 8.53 -44.08 -0.56
N ASP A 1187 8.53 -44.42 0.73
CA ASP A 1187 7.40 -45.08 1.40
C ASP A 1187 6.22 -44.12 1.55
N THR A 1188 6.49 -42.82 1.73
CA THR A 1188 5.47 -41.76 1.67
C THR A 1188 4.78 -41.74 0.32
N ILE A 1189 5.52 -41.58 -0.79
CA ILE A 1189 4.96 -41.55 -2.15
C ILE A 1189 4.19 -42.84 -2.45
N ALA A 1190 4.77 -44.01 -2.16
CA ALA A 1190 4.13 -45.30 -2.38
C ALA A 1190 2.83 -45.47 -1.56
N SER A 1191 2.83 -45.03 -0.29
CA SER A 1191 1.65 -45.11 0.59
C SER A 1191 0.51 -44.23 0.10
N PHE A 1192 0.78 -42.98 -0.25
CA PHE A 1192 -0.27 -42.10 -0.80
C PHE A 1192 -0.75 -42.60 -2.17
N LYS A 1193 0.13 -43.14 -3.02
CA LYS A 1193 -0.24 -43.75 -4.29
C LYS A 1193 -1.20 -44.94 -4.12
N ALA A 1194 -0.96 -45.82 -3.14
CA ALA A 1194 -1.86 -46.94 -2.83
C ALA A 1194 -3.26 -46.44 -2.38
N ILE A 1195 -3.31 -45.43 -1.51
CA ILE A 1195 -4.58 -44.80 -1.07
C ILE A 1195 -5.32 -44.17 -2.26
N LEU A 1196 -4.61 -43.43 -3.13
CA LEU A 1196 -5.16 -42.82 -4.35
C LEU A 1196 -5.67 -43.85 -5.38
N ASN A 1197 -5.25 -45.11 -5.29
CA ASN A 1197 -5.68 -46.20 -6.16
C ASN A 1197 -6.83 -47.03 -5.54
N GLY A 1198 -7.26 -46.71 -4.31
CA GLY A 1198 -8.35 -47.40 -3.61
C GLY A 1198 -7.93 -48.65 -2.82
N GLU A 1199 -6.63 -48.90 -2.64
CA GLU A 1199 -6.13 -50.13 -1.99
C GLU A 1199 -6.44 -50.23 -0.48
N GLY A 1200 -6.96 -49.14 0.11
CA GLY A 1200 -7.44 -49.03 1.49
C GLY A 1200 -8.89 -48.51 1.60
N ASP A 1201 -9.69 -48.65 0.54
CA ASP A 1201 -11.13 -48.33 0.59
C ASP A 1201 -11.87 -49.25 1.57
N ASP A 1202 -11.41 -50.49 1.74
CA ASP A 1202 -11.87 -51.52 2.68
C ASP A 1202 -11.62 -51.19 4.17
N LEU A 1203 -10.74 -50.23 4.47
CA LEU A 1203 -10.29 -49.93 5.83
C LEU A 1203 -11.07 -48.76 6.48
N PRO A 1204 -11.35 -48.81 7.81
CA PRO A 1204 -12.03 -47.73 8.51
C PRO A 1204 -11.17 -46.46 8.62
N GLU A 1205 -11.77 -45.27 8.59
CA GLU A 1205 -11.06 -43.97 8.62
C GLU A 1205 -10.03 -43.86 9.77
N GLY A 1206 -10.34 -44.41 10.95
CA GLY A 1206 -9.46 -44.40 12.13
C GLY A 1206 -8.16 -45.20 12.00
N ALA A 1207 -8.06 -46.10 11.00
CA ALA A 1207 -6.85 -46.85 10.70
C ALA A 1207 -5.71 -45.95 10.19
N PHE A 1208 -6.06 -44.84 9.55
CA PHE A 1208 -5.11 -43.90 8.92
C PHE A 1208 -4.55 -42.85 9.88
N TYR A 1209 -5.06 -42.76 11.11
CA TYR A 1209 -4.63 -41.77 12.10
C TYR A 1209 -3.36 -42.22 12.86
N MET A 1210 -2.36 -41.36 12.97
CA MET A 1210 -1.10 -41.55 13.71
C MET A 1210 -0.38 -42.86 13.36
N VAL A 1211 -0.13 -43.06 12.06
CA VAL A 1211 0.62 -44.19 11.50
C VAL A 1211 1.72 -43.68 10.56
N GLY A 1212 2.75 -44.49 10.35
CA GLY A 1212 3.86 -44.17 9.43
C GLY A 1212 3.46 -44.43 7.98
N ASP A 1213 3.63 -45.67 7.55
CA ASP A 1213 3.35 -46.17 6.20
C ASP A 1213 1.94 -46.76 6.04
N PHE A 1214 1.57 -47.09 4.80
CA PHE A 1214 0.31 -47.75 4.48
C PHE A 1214 0.19 -49.16 5.08
N ALA A 1215 1.30 -49.88 5.28
CA ALA A 1215 1.30 -51.18 5.95
C ALA A 1215 0.85 -51.06 7.42
N SER A 1216 1.37 -50.06 8.16
CA SER A 1216 0.90 -49.73 9.52
C SER A 1216 -0.59 -49.37 9.55
N ALA A 1217 -1.08 -48.66 8.52
CA ALA A 1217 -2.50 -48.34 8.39
C ALA A 1217 -3.35 -49.62 8.21
N ARG A 1218 -2.92 -50.55 7.34
CA ARG A 1218 -3.63 -51.82 7.11
C ARG A 1218 -3.66 -52.71 8.34
N GLU A 1219 -2.53 -52.92 9.01
CA GLU A 1219 -2.46 -53.71 10.25
C GLU A 1219 -3.36 -53.12 11.35
N LYS A 1220 -3.42 -51.79 11.47
CA LYS A 1220 -4.30 -51.09 12.41
C LYS A 1220 -5.78 -51.23 12.03
N GLY A 1221 -6.10 -51.15 10.73
CA GLY A 1221 -7.46 -51.33 10.22
C GLY A 1221 -7.99 -52.75 10.44
N GLU A 1222 -7.18 -53.77 10.16
CA GLU A 1222 -7.51 -55.18 10.41
C GLU A 1222 -7.79 -55.45 11.89
N LYS A 1223 -7.02 -54.85 12.81
CA LYS A 1223 -7.28 -54.92 14.26
C LYS A 1223 -8.60 -54.26 14.65
N ILE A 1224 -8.88 -53.05 14.15
CA ILE A 1224 -10.14 -52.34 14.42
C ILE A 1224 -11.34 -53.15 13.92
N LEU A 1225 -11.26 -53.72 12.71
CA LEU A 1225 -12.32 -54.57 12.16
C LEU A 1225 -12.50 -55.84 13.00
N ALA A 1226 -11.42 -56.53 13.38
CA ALA A 1226 -11.48 -57.73 14.22
C ALA A 1226 -11.89 -57.46 15.69
N GLU A 1227 -11.89 -56.21 16.15
CA GLU A 1227 -12.48 -55.78 17.42
C GLU A 1227 -13.95 -55.42 17.28
N LEU A 1228 -14.36 -54.78 16.17
CA LEU A 1228 -15.75 -54.54 15.84
C LEU A 1228 -16.53 -55.85 15.66
N GLU A 1229 -15.97 -56.83 14.94
CA GLU A 1229 -16.54 -58.19 14.77
C GLU A 1229 -16.66 -59.00 16.08
N LYS A 1230 -15.95 -58.60 17.15
CA LYS A 1230 -16.10 -59.17 18.50
C LYS A 1230 -17.07 -58.39 19.37
N SER A 1231 -17.48 -57.21 18.92
CA SER A 1231 -18.37 -56.28 19.63
C SER A 1231 -19.81 -56.33 19.11
N SER A 1232 -20.00 -56.80 17.88
CA SER A 1232 -21.27 -57.11 17.20
C SER A 1232 -21.73 -58.55 17.41
#